data_AF-A0A8J1ZQP4-F1
#
_entry.id   AF-A0A8J1ZQP4-F1
#
_cell.length_a   1.000
_cell.length_b   1.000
_cell.length_c   1.000
_cell.angle_alpha   90.00
_cell.angle_beta   90.00
_cell.angle_gamma   90.00
#
_symmetry.space_group_name_H-M   'P 1'
#
loop_
_entity.id
_entity.type
_entity.pdbx_description
1 polymer ?
#
loop_
_entity_poly.entity_id
_entity_poly.type
_entity_poly.pdbx_seq_one_letter_code
_entity_poly.pdbx_strand_id
1 'polypeptide(L)'
;MQPGTAEFESFIQSRSYIEDGWDFTAADVAALSKLGGGLPDMEKFPATFRWAMHISALQKTRPLSSAVLGTSSSSSTSTGSTGSTAASKGNGKGNKGGAGAQQGGNNNKGGQQGGNNKGKDEANIENKLPNAVMGKVCTRFPPEPSGYMHIGHAKAALLNHAYARMYNGKMIIRFDDTNPSKEKQEFEDTILEDSKALGIVPDKVTHTSDYFDQLQALMEQFIREGHAYVDDLPAAQMKLDRDAGKESEARLKNDVDANIALWKEMLGGTPRGIECCVRAKMDMKNVVKCLRDPVLYRCKVDVPHHRHGTKFKAYPTYDFACPIVDALEGVSHSLRTIEYKDRDALYEWVQERAKKGKSILYEFSKTQFTHTVLSKRKLTWFVDNGHVESWADPRFPTVKGVLRRGMTVEALQDFMKTQGASKRTVLMEWDKIWVLNRQIIDPKADRYAAISVDDKVTVEIKGLLEKTFAGLVDKHPKLPENGQKVLWYGSTVYLEQADAGDIAEGEEITLLHWGNVICKKLHKANGKLQKIEAELHLAGSVKDTKKKLQWVAETGAETRLTLREYDHLITKQKVEEEDQIEDLITPQSVFDTAAIGEAGLKNLCKGQVVQLERVGFFICDKPAFPEGTPAVLIKIPDGKSKAMSNITGKVDASKLQGGKKPAPAAAPAAAPPAAPAADGAVQASPENLAALAAAKEKVAKLKADGAAAAEVDAAVAEMKRLKEVCGEKELSKAERKKLEKEKKAAANAK
;
A
#
# COMPACT_ATOMS: atom_id res chain seq x y z
N MET A 1 -37.25 28.66 -8.10
CA MET A 1 -37.48 27.20 -8.27
C MET A 1 -38.06 26.67 -6.96
N GLN A 2 -39.13 25.88 -6.99
CA GLN A 2 -39.73 25.30 -5.79
C GLN A 2 -39.19 23.87 -5.55
N PRO A 3 -38.96 23.45 -4.29
CA PRO A 3 -38.61 22.07 -3.96
C PRO A 3 -39.65 21.07 -4.48
N GLY A 4 -39.21 19.93 -5.02
CA GLY A 4 -40.10 18.90 -5.56
C GLY A 4 -40.68 19.22 -6.96
N THR A 5 -39.97 20.02 -7.75
CA THR A 5 -40.27 20.24 -9.18
C THR A 5 -39.18 19.63 -10.04
N ALA A 6 -39.51 19.21 -11.27
CA ALA A 6 -38.53 18.62 -12.19
C ALA A 6 -37.39 19.59 -12.55
N GLU A 7 -37.70 20.88 -12.66
CA GLU A 7 -36.70 21.94 -12.86
C GLU A 7 -35.73 22.05 -11.68
N PHE A 8 -36.23 21.90 -10.44
CA PHE A 8 -35.39 21.94 -9.24
C PHE A 8 -34.58 20.65 -9.07
N GLU A 9 -35.15 19.50 -9.41
CA GLU A 9 -34.47 18.21 -9.40
C GLU A 9 -33.28 18.22 -10.38
N SER A 10 -33.50 18.69 -11.61
CA SER A 10 -32.44 18.86 -12.60
C SER A 10 -31.38 19.89 -12.16
N PHE A 11 -31.82 20.97 -11.51
CA PHE A 11 -30.92 21.99 -10.98
C PHE A 11 -30.02 21.45 -9.86
N ILE A 12 -30.57 20.73 -8.88
CA ILE A 12 -29.80 20.08 -7.81
C ILE A 12 -28.89 18.99 -8.38
N GLN A 13 -29.39 18.18 -9.31
CA GLN A 13 -28.59 17.15 -9.97
C GLN A 13 -27.33 17.75 -10.62
N SER A 14 -27.49 18.82 -11.40
CA SER A 14 -26.37 19.48 -12.12
C SER A 14 -25.35 20.21 -11.23
N ARG A 15 -25.65 20.40 -9.93
CA ARG A 15 -24.82 21.20 -9.01
C ARG A 15 -24.55 20.51 -7.68
N SER A 16 -24.91 19.23 -7.56
CA SER A 16 -24.67 18.48 -6.33
C SER A 16 -23.36 17.71 -6.38
N TYR A 17 -22.69 17.67 -5.23
CA TYR A 17 -21.56 16.81 -4.93
C TYR A 17 -21.86 15.30 -5.14
N ILE A 18 -23.10 14.93 -5.46
CA ILE A 18 -23.59 13.54 -5.52
C ILE A 18 -23.25 12.87 -6.87
N GLU A 19 -22.96 13.62 -7.94
CA GLU A 19 -22.56 13.04 -9.23
C GLU A 19 -21.17 13.49 -9.73
N ASP A 20 -20.73 14.76 -9.54
CA ASP A 20 -19.56 15.29 -10.28
C ASP A 20 -18.46 15.99 -9.44
N GLY A 21 -18.40 15.80 -8.12
CA GLY A 21 -17.27 16.28 -7.31
C GLY A 21 -17.12 17.82 -7.18
N TRP A 22 -18.19 18.58 -7.37
CA TRP A 22 -18.22 20.02 -7.09
C TRP A 22 -18.54 20.30 -5.61
N ASP A 23 -17.72 21.13 -4.97
CA ASP A 23 -17.96 21.61 -3.60
C ASP A 23 -19.09 22.65 -3.56
N PHE A 24 -20.10 22.43 -2.71
CA PHE A 24 -21.10 23.46 -2.41
C PHE A 24 -20.46 24.60 -1.61
N THR A 25 -20.54 25.84 -2.10
CA THR A 25 -20.06 26.99 -1.34
C THR A 25 -21.03 27.34 -0.20
N ALA A 26 -20.55 28.06 0.80
CA ALA A 26 -21.42 28.60 1.85
C ALA A 26 -22.54 29.52 1.29
N ALA A 27 -22.31 30.14 0.13
CA ALA A 27 -23.30 30.94 -0.57
C ALA A 27 -24.39 30.07 -1.22
N ASP A 28 -24.03 28.92 -1.80
CA ASP A 28 -24.98 27.96 -2.38
C ASP A 28 -25.88 27.37 -1.29
N VAL A 29 -25.30 26.96 -0.15
CA VAL A 29 -26.06 26.46 1.00
C VAL A 29 -26.99 27.53 1.59
N ALA A 30 -26.55 28.79 1.65
CA ALA A 30 -27.38 29.91 2.12
C ALA A 30 -28.50 30.30 1.15
N ALA A 31 -28.29 30.15 -0.16
CA ALA A 31 -29.30 30.39 -1.17
C ALA A 31 -30.36 29.26 -1.19
N LEU A 32 -29.91 28.01 -1.07
CA LEU A 32 -30.77 26.84 -1.12
C LEU A 32 -31.58 26.64 0.18
N SER A 33 -31.02 26.98 1.35
CA SER A 33 -31.73 26.88 2.63
C SER A 33 -32.91 27.87 2.80
N LYS A 34 -32.98 28.92 1.98
CA LYS A 34 -34.10 29.88 1.96
C LYS A 34 -35.31 29.40 1.16
N LEU A 35 -35.17 28.31 0.41
CA LEU A 35 -36.24 27.71 -0.39
C LEU A 35 -37.04 26.75 0.50
N GLY A 36 -37.79 27.31 1.44
CA GLY A 36 -38.61 26.57 2.38
C GLY A 36 -39.70 25.75 1.68
N GLY A 37 -39.55 24.43 1.70
CA GLY A 37 -40.57 23.46 1.30
C GLY A 37 -40.42 22.21 2.15
N GLY A 38 -41.54 21.52 2.43
CA GLY A 38 -41.54 20.25 3.13
C GLY A 38 -40.71 19.17 2.40
N LEU A 39 -40.50 18.03 3.07
CA LEU A 39 -39.77 16.91 2.48
C LEU A 39 -40.42 16.49 1.15
N PRO A 40 -39.68 16.50 0.02
CA PRO A 40 -40.20 16.05 -1.26
C PRO A 40 -40.42 14.54 -1.24
N ASP A 41 -41.28 14.08 -2.15
CA ASP A 41 -41.49 12.66 -2.40
C ASP A 41 -40.17 12.02 -2.90
N MET A 42 -39.65 11.06 -2.12
CA MET A 42 -38.38 10.36 -2.41
C MET A 42 -38.43 9.61 -3.74
N GLU A 43 -39.60 9.11 -4.12
CA GLU A 43 -39.76 8.31 -5.35
C GLU A 43 -39.76 9.20 -6.59
N LYS A 44 -40.27 10.44 -6.47
CA LYS A 44 -40.35 11.36 -7.61
C LYS A 44 -39.12 12.26 -7.75
N PHE A 45 -38.47 12.64 -6.65
CA PHE A 45 -37.41 13.65 -6.65
C PHE A 45 -36.23 13.24 -5.73
N PRO A 46 -35.47 12.19 -6.10
CA PRO A 46 -34.46 11.57 -5.24
C PRO A 46 -33.24 12.47 -4.96
N ALA A 47 -32.80 13.31 -5.89
CA ALA A 47 -31.71 14.26 -5.66
C ALA A 47 -32.14 15.37 -4.70
N THR A 48 -33.36 15.89 -4.88
CA THR A 48 -33.96 16.86 -3.95
C THR A 48 -34.13 16.26 -2.55
N PHE A 49 -34.59 15.00 -2.46
CA PHE A 49 -34.76 14.29 -1.20
C PHE A 49 -33.42 14.09 -0.47
N ARG A 50 -32.38 13.63 -1.18
CA ARG A 50 -31.02 13.47 -0.63
C ARG A 50 -30.46 14.79 -0.11
N TRP A 51 -30.65 15.88 -0.84
CA TRP A 51 -30.27 17.22 -0.40
C TRP A 51 -31.03 17.64 0.87
N ALA A 52 -32.35 17.47 0.91
CA ALA A 52 -33.16 17.80 2.09
C ALA A 52 -32.73 17.02 3.34
N MET A 53 -32.39 15.73 3.18
CA MET A 53 -31.87 14.89 4.26
C MET A 53 -30.47 15.34 4.72
N HIS A 54 -29.59 15.74 3.80
CA HIS A 54 -28.27 16.25 4.12
C HIS A 54 -28.34 17.57 4.92
N ILE A 55 -29.19 18.52 4.50
CA ILE A 55 -29.41 19.78 5.23
C ILE A 55 -30.01 19.52 6.61
N SER A 56 -30.99 18.62 6.72
CA SER A 56 -31.59 18.22 8.01
C SER A 56 -30.55 17.59 8.95
N ALA A 57 -29.62 16.81 8.41
CA ALA A 57 -28.50 16.26 9.17
C ALA A 57 -27.54 17.36 9.66
N LEU A 58 -27.20 18.34 8.82
CA LEU A 58 -26.35 19.49 9.21
C LEU A 58 -26.98 20.38 10.29
N GLN A 59 -28.32 20.51 10.30
CA GLN A 59 -29.04 21.25 11.34
C GLN A 59 -29.06 20.50 12.68
N LYS A 60 -29.02 19.16 12.66
CA LYS A 60 -28.95 18.32 13.87
C LYS A 60 -27.53 18.20 14.44
N THR A 61 -26.49 18.49 13.66
CA THR A 61 -25.08 18.35 14.07
C THR A 61 -24.42 19.63 14.58
N ARG A 62 -25.16 20.73 14.77
CA ARG A 62 -24.59 21.95 15.39
C ARG A 62 -24.83 22.02 16.92
N PRO A 63 -23.76 21.87 17.72
CA PRO A 63 -23.56 22.66 18.92
C PRO A 63 -22.45 23.71 18.70
N LEU A 64 -22.85 24.98 18.85
CA LEU A 64 -22.08 26.21 19.15
C LEU A 64 -20.63 26.34 18.65
N SER A 65 -20.42 27.26 17.69
CA SER A 65 -19.32 28.22 17.82
C SER A 65 -19.88 29.57 18.27
N SER A 66 -19.40 30.03 19.41
CA SER A 66 -19.72 31.28 20.09
C SER A 66 -19.05 32.49 19.44
N ALA A 67 -18.93 32.54 18.11
CA ALA A 67 -18.13 33.57 17.43
C ALA A 67 -18.94 34.64 16.67
N VAL A 68 -20.28 34.59 16.58
CA VAL A 68 -21.04 35.52 15.71
C VAL A 68 -22.32 36.11 16.33
N LEU A 69 -22.61 35.88 17.62
CA LEU A 69 -23.75 36.52 18.29
C LEU A 69 -23.33 37.26 19.56
N GLY A 70 -22.63 38.37 19.34
CA GLY A 70 -23.02 39.61 20.01
C GLY A 70 -24.27 40.15 19.31
N THR A 71 -25.42 39.56 19.62
CA THR A 71 -26.75 40.13 19.34
C THR A 71 -26.81 41.55 19.92
N SER A 72 -27.35 42.55 19.24
CA SER A 72 -28.79 42.58 18.96
C SER A 72 -29.17 43.73 18.02
N SER A 73 -30.12 43.41 17.15
CA SER A 73 -30.95 44.31 16.35
C SER A 73 -31.83 45.24 17.19
N SER A 74 -32.06 46.48 16.74
CA SER A 74 -33.39 46.90 16.24
C SER A 74 -33.51 48.41 15.96
N SER A 75 -33.98 48.75 14.75
CA SER A 75 -35.02 49.76 14.51
C SER A 75 -36.20 48.96 13.89
N SER A 76 -37.47 49.11 14.23
CA SER A 76 -38.24 50.33 14.42
C SER A 76 -39.62 50.00 15.03
N THR A 77 -40.11 50.95 15.84
CA THR A 77 -41.52 51.34 16.08
C THR A 77 -42.52 50.31 16.64
N SER A 78 -42.95 50.49 17.89
CA SER A 78 -44.23 51.15 18.22
C SER A 78 -44.64 51.01 19.70
N THR A 79 -45.02 52.17 20.24
CA THR A 79 -46.07 52.43 21.27
C THR A 79 -45.97 51.93 22.71
N GLY A 80 -46.07 52.90 23.63
CA GLY A 80 -46.70 52.78 24.96
C GLY A 80 -45.71 52.55 26.11
N SER A 81 -45.30 53.60 26.84
CA SER A 81 -46.03 54.20 27.99
C SER A 81 -45.46 53.73 29.33
N THR A 82 -45.00 54.71 30.14
CA THR A 82 -44.91 54.73 31.63
C THR A 82 -44.05 53.65 32.30
N GLY A 83 -43.05 53.90 33.15
CA GLY A 83 -42.74 54.99 34.08
C GLY A 83 -42.12 54.36 35.35
N SER A 84 -41.35 55.14 36.11
CA SER A 84 -40.90 54.85 37.51
C SER A 84 -39.83 53.75 37.70
N THR A 85 -38.55 54.06 37.97
CA THR A 85 -37.88 54.55 39.22
C THR A 85 -37.35 53.49 40.19
N ALA A 86 -36.17 53.83 40.75
CA ALA A 86 -35.56 53.40 42.02
C ALA A 86 -34.78 52.06 42.00
N ALA A 87 -33.45 52.06 42.17
CA ALA A 87 -32.69 52.23 43.44
C ALA A 87 -32.86 50.99 44.35
N SER A 88 -31.89 50.48 45.12
CA SER A 88 -30.59 50.94 45.57
C SER A 88 -29.97 49.79 46.38
N LYS A 89 -28.63 49.76 46.43
CA LYS A 89 -27.75 49.39 47.57
C LYS A 89 -27.86 48.02 48.26
N GLY A 90 -26.67 47.51 48.56
CA GLY A 90 -26.32 47.08 49.91
C GLY A 90 -25.37 45.87 49.91
N ASN A 91 -24.06 46.10 50.05
CA ASN A 91 -23.29 45.89 51.30
C ASN A 91 -22.99 44.40 51.57
N GLY A 92 -21.79 43.90 51.82
CA GLY A 92 -20.47 44.47 52.05
C GLY A 92 -19.57 43.40 52.72
N LYS A 93 -18.25 43.67 52.73
CA LYS A 93 -17.17 43.08 53.58
C LYS A 93 -16.87 41.57 53.42
N GLY A 94 -15.62 41.11 53.38
CA GLY A 94 -14.31 41.76 53.44
C GLY A 94 -13.18 40.74 53.63
N ASN A 95 -11.93 41.19 53.43
CA ASN A 95 -10.64 40.64 53.89
C ASN A 95 -10.20 39.24 53.36
N LYS A 96 -8.93 38.92 53.09
CA LYS A 96 -7.63 39.59 53.30
C LYS A 96 -6.54 38.77 52.54
N GLY A 97 -5.51 39.45 52.02
CA GLY A 97 -4.11 39.04 51.73
C GLY A 97 -3.79 37.69 51.06
N GLY A 98 -2.73 37.49 50.30
CA GLY A 98 -1.53 38.27 49.99
C GLY A 98 -0.67 37.45 49.02
N ALA A 99 0.24 38.13 48.34
CA ALA A 99 0.99 37.65 47.18
C ALA A 99 2.20 36.74 47.51
N GLY A 100 2.58 35.90 46.53
CA GLY A 100 3.96 35.85 46.01
C GLY A 100 4.94 34.77 46.49
N ALA A 101 5.29 33.88 45.54
CA ALA A 101 6.64 33.41 45.19
C ALA A 101 7.39 32.28 45.95
N GLN A 102 7.90 31.36 45.11
CA GLN A 102 9.24 30.72 45.08
C GLN A 102 9.57 29.39 45.82
N GLN A 103 9.98 28.42 44.99
CA GLN A 103 11.17 27.53 45.06
C GLN A 103 11.32 26.38 46.10
N GLY A 104 11.97 25.31 45.61
CA GLY A 104 12.59 24.19 46.34
C GLY A 104 11.71 22.94 46.35
N GLY A 105 12.04 21.78 45.77
CA GLY A 105 13.33 21.12 45.63
C GLY A 105 13.41 19.98 46.66
N ASN A 106 13.40 18.70 46.23
CA ASN A 106 14.11 17.68 46.99
C ASN A 106 14.49 16.42 46.19
N ASN A 107 15.70 15.95 46.50
CA ASN A 107 16.44 14.82 45.94
C ASN A 107 15.86 13.46 46.37
N ASN A 108 16.15 12.42 45.58
CA ASN A 108 16.75 11.22 46.18
C ASN A 108 17.69 10.49 45.20
N LYS A 109 18.88 10.13 45.72
CA LYS A 109 19.97 9.40 45.03
C LYS A 109 19.89 7.91 45.34
N GLY A 110 20.38 7.09 44.40
CA GLY A 110 21.14 5.88 44.73
C GLY A 110 20.83 4.65 43.87
N GLY A 111 21.79 4.22 43.04
CA GLY A 111 21.80 2.88 42.46
C GLY A 111 22.38 2.76 41.05
N GLN A 112 23.71 2.88 40.91
CA GLN A 112 24.42 2.39 39.73
C GLN A 112 24.46 0.85 39.77
N GLN A 113 23.93 0.19 38.74
CA GLN A 113 24.37 -1.14 38.32
C GLN A 113 24.58 -1.12 36.81
N GLY A 114 25.83 -1.33 36.40
CA GLY A 114 26.20 -1.55 35.02
C GLY A 114 25.58 -2.84 34.51
N GLY A 115 24.80 -2.72 33.45
CA GLY A 115 24.30 -3.84 32.65
C GLY A 115 24.70 -3.58 31.20
N ASN A 116 25.73 -4.29 30.76
CA ASN A 116 26.24 -4.27 29.40
C ASN A 116 25.23 -4.97 28.47
N ASN A 117 24.16 -4.29 28.06
CA ASN A 117 23.24 -4.80 27.04
C ASN A 117 23.67 -4.28 25.66
N LYS A 118 24.43 -5.11 24.93
CA LYS A 118 24.40 -5.13 23.47
C LYS A 118 22.99 -5.54 23.03
N GLY A 119 22.05 -4.61 23.08
CA GLY A 119 20.67 -4.78 22.66
C GLY A 119 20.56 -4.62 21.15
N LYS A 120 19.87 -5.57 20.51
CA LYS A 120 19.47 -5.52 19.11
C LYS A 120 18.82 -4.16 18.80
N ASP A 121 19.23 -3.51 17.72
CA ASP A 121 18.50 -2.38 17.13
C ASP A 121 17.11 -2.86 16.69
N GLU A 122 16.18 -2.92 17.62
CA GLU A 122 14.76 -3.08 17.29
C GLU A 122 14.32 -1.77 16.63
N ALA A 123 13.78 -1.91 15.43
CA ALA A 123 13.39 -0.79 14.62
C ALA A 123 12.22 -0.06 15.29
N ASN A 124 12.45 1.15 15.78
CA ASN A 124 11.41 2.05 16.25
C ASN A 124 11.79 3.46 15.82
N ILE A 125 10.81 4.30 15.52
CA ILE A 125 11.01 5.72 15.24
C ILE A 125 11.61 6.48 16.44
N GLU A 126 11.52 5.90 17.64
CA GLU A 126 12.18 6.38 18.86
C GLU A 126 13.72 6.39 18.79
N ASN A 127 14.31 5.74 17.78
CA ASN A 127 15.73 5.92 17.48
C ASN A 127 15.99 7.38 17.09
N LYS A 128 16.56 8.12 18.04
CA LYS A 128 16.82 9.56 17.91
C LYS A 128 17.74 9.84 16.73
N LEU A 129 17.38 10.85 15.94
CA LEU A 129 18.25 11.37 14.89
C LEU A 129 19.58 11.86 15.53
N PRO A 130 20.73 11.51 14.94
CA PRO A 130 22.04 11.86 15.49
C PRO A 130 22.23 13.38 15.48
N ASN A 131 22.63 13.97 16.61
CA ASN A 131 22.82 15.42 16.77
C ASN A 131 21.56 16.27 16.50
N ALA A 132 20.37 15.68 16.58
CA ALA A 132 19.13 16.43 16.42
C ALA A 132 18.87 17.38 17.61
N VAL A 133 18.52 18.62 17.27
CA VAL A 133 18.17 19.67 18.23
C VAL A 133 16.71 20.06 18.00
N MET A 134 15.93 20.10 19.09
CA MET A 134 14.53 20.51 19.06
C MET A 134 14.35 21.88 18.39
N GLY A 135 13.37 22.00 17.50
CA GLY A 135 13.08 23.21 16.72
C GLY A 135 14.03 23.47 15.54
N LYS A 136 15.14 22.73 15.42
CA LYS A 136 16.15 22.93 14.37
C LYS A 136 16.23 21.80 13.35
N VAL A 137 15.50 20.71 13.56
CA VAL A 137 15.43 19.62 12.59
C VAL A 137 14.70 20.12 11.35
N CYS A 138 15.35 20.03 10.21
CA CYS A 138 14.75 20.11 8.89
C CYS A 138 15.03 18.82 8.12
N THR A 139 13.97 18.14 7.70
CA THR A 139 14.01 16.95 6.82
C THR A 139 13.44 17.29 5.45
N ARG A 140 13.63 16.41 4.46
CA ARG A 140 12.95 16.53 3.17
C ARG A 140 12.59 15.19 2.57
N PHE A 141 11.45 15.15 1.90
CA PHE A 141 11.05 14.09 0.99
C PHE A 141 11.28 14.57 -0.44
N PRO A 142 12.27 14.01 -1.16
CA PRO A 142 12.62 14.49 -2.51
C PRO A 142 12.18 13.52 -3.63
N PRO A 143 10.88 13.41 -3.98
CA PRO A 143 10.44 12.52 -5.05
C PRO A 143 10.78 13.08 -6.44
N GLU A 144 11.15 12.20 -7.38
CA GLU A 144 11.19 12.53 -8.81
C GLU A 144 9.73 12.57 -9.32
N PRO A 145 9.27 13.64 -10.00
CA PRO A 145 7.90 13.75 -10.47
C PRO A 145 7.69 12.97 -11.77
N SER A 146 7.94 11.67 -11.71
CA SER A 146 7.97 10.80 -12.88
C SER A 146 6.96 9.65 -12.81
N GLY A 147 6.30 9.44 -11.67
CA GLY A 147 5.32 8.36 -11.50
C GLY A 147 4.54 8.46 -10.21
N TYR A 148 3.62 7.51 -10.02
CA TYR A 148 2.73 7.44 -8.86
C TYR A 148 3.46 6.99 -7.59
N MET A 149 2.98 7.48 -6.44
CA MET A 149 3.53 7.09 -5.15
C MET A 149 3.15 5.63 -4.83
N HIS A 150 4.13 4.85 -4.35
CA HIS A 150 3.91 3.49 -3.83
C HIS A 150 4.29 3.40 -2.37
N ILE A 151 3.94 2.32 -1.69
CA ILE A 151 4.21 2.12 -0.26
C ILE A 151 5.68 2.35 0.16
N GLY A 152 6.65 2.10 -0.73
CA GLY A 152 8.05 2.45 -0.49
C GLY A 152 8.31 3.96 -0.38
N HIS A 153 7.66 4.78 -1.22
CA HIS A 153 7.69 6.24 -1.15
C HIS A 153 6.89 6.72 0.08
N ALA A 154 5.76 6.07 0.39
CA ALA A 154 5.00 6.37 1.60
C ALA A 154 5.85 6.19 2.87
N LYS A 155 6.67 5.13 2.97
CA LYS A 155 7.65 4.97 4.06
C LYS A 155 8.59 6.17 4.15
N ALA A 156 9.21 6.56 3.03
CA ALA A 156 10.16 7.66 3.01
C ALA A 156 9.49 9.00 3.42
N ALA A 157 8.31 9.28 2.88
CA ALA A 157 7.57 10.50 3.17
C ALA A 157 7.10 10.54 4.64
N LEU A 158 6.49 9.46 5.14
CA LEU A 158 6.03 9.34 6.52
C LEU A 158 7.17 9.40 7.53
N LEU A 159 8.31 8.79 7.23
CA LEU A 159 9.48 8.82 8.13
C LEU A 159 10.06 10.23 8.23
N ASN A 160 10.23 10.92 7.10
CA ASN A 160 10.69 12.32 7.08
C ASN A 160 9.71 13.23 7.83
N HIS A 161 8.41 13.04 7.62
CA HIS A 161 7.36 13.80 8.30
C HIS A 161 7.39 13.56 9.80
N ALA A 162 7.41 12.30 10.22
CA ALA A 162 7.35 11.95 11.63
C ALA A 162 8.60 12.42 12.39
N TYR A 163 9.81 12.31 11.80
CA TYR A 163 11.00 12.92 12.41
C TYR A 163 10.94 14.44 12.50
N ALA A 164 10.45 15.14 11.47
CA ALA A 164 10.26 16.59 11.59
C ALA A 164 9.31 16.93 12.75
N ARG A 165 8.15 16.25 12.85
CA ARG A 165 7.15 16.54 13.89
C ARG A 165 7.63 16.16 15.30
N MET A 166 8.31 15.03 15.47
CA MET A 166 8.88 14.62 16.76
C MET A 166 9.88 15.63 17.33
N TYR A 167 10.59 16.36 16.47
CA TYR A 167 11.59 17.33 16.88
C TYR A 167 11.12 18.79 16.78
N ASN A 168 9.81 19.03 16.63
CA ASN A 168 9.23 20.35 16.38
C ASN A 168 9.93 21.10 15.23
N GLY A 169 10.37 20.33 14.24
CA GLY A 169 11.12 20.77 13.08
C GLY A 169 10.24 21.05 11.87
N LYS A 170 10.89 21.14 10.71
CA LYS A 170 10.26 21.39 9.41
C LYS A 170 10.48 20.22 8.47
N MET A 171 9.52 19.98 7.59
CA MET A 171 9.62 19.03 6.49
C MET A 171 9.39 19.75 5.17
N ILE A 172 10.30 19.53 4.22
CA ILE A 172 10.18 20.01 2.84
C ILE A 172 9.73 18.84 1.95
N ILE A 173 8.77 19.08 1.05
CA ILE A 173 8.58 18.24 -0.13
C ILE A 173 9.29 18.94 -1.28
N ARG A 174 10.36 18.32 -1.78
CA ARG A 174 11.15 18.89 -2.87
C ARG A 174 11.04 18.02 -4.11
N PHE A 175 10.41 18.51 -5.17
CA PHE A 175 10.42 17.76 -6.43
C PHE A 175 11.82 17.79 -7.00
N ASP A 176 12.39 16.60 -7.20
CA ASP A 176 13.70 16.47 -7.81
C ASP A 176 13.58 16.41 -9.33
N ASP A 177 13.32 17.58 -9.90
CA ASP A 177 13.04 17.82 -11.31
C ASP A 177 14.33 18.14 -12.12
N THR A 178 15.33 17.26 -12.06
CA THR A 178 16.61 17.46 -12.76
C THR A 178 16.69 16.79 -14.14
N ASN A 179 15.62 16.15 -14.58
CA ASN A 179 15.57 15.26 -15.73
C ASN A 179 14.32 15.50 -16.59
N PRO A 180 14.37 16.46 -17.54
CA PRO A 180 13.19 16.92 -18.28
C PRO A 180 12.48 15.82 -19.09
N SER A 181 13.18 14.73 -19.46
CA SER A 181 12.62 13.64 -20.26
C SER A 181 11.62 12.74 -19.51
N LYS A 182 11.57 12.79 -18.17
CA LYS A 182 10.76 11.86 -17.36
C LYS A 182 9.67 12.53 -16.55
N GLU A 183 9.63 13.85 -16.54
CA GLU A 183 8.91 14.65 -15.56
C GLU A 183 7.64 15.24 -16.17
N LYS A 184 6.56 15.24 -15.39
CA LYS A 184 5.28 15.80 -15.82
C LYS A 184 4.52 16.39 -14.64
N GLN A 185 3.77 17.47 -14.90
CA GLN A 185 2.97 18.14 -13.88
C GLN A 185 1.95 17.19 -13.22
N GLU A 186 1.34 16.28 -13.99
CA GLU A 186 0.36 15.30 -13.48
C GLU A 186 0.90 14.45 -12.30
N PHE A 187 2.21 14.15 -12.31
CA PHE A 187 2.84 13.37 -11.25
C PHE A 187 3.12 14.21 -10.01
N GLU A 188 3.46 15.49 -10.16
CA GLU A 188 3.60 16.40 -9.02
C GLU A 188 2.29 16.53 -8.25
N ASP A 189 1.22 16.82 -8.99
CA ASP A 189 -0.12 17.02 -8.44
C ASP A 189 -0.55 15.74 -7.70
N THR A 190 -0.36 14.58 -8.32
CA THR A 190 -0.66 13.28 -7.70
C THR A 190 0.18 13.00 -6.45
N ILE A 191 1.47 13.33 -6.45
CA ILE A 191 2.35 13.12 -5.28
C ILE A 191 1.90 14.01 -4.12
N LEU A 192 1.46 15.25 -4.38
CA LEU A 192 0.92 16.13 -3.35
C LEU A 192 -0.43 15.63 -2.83
N GLU A 193 -1.32 15.17 -3.72
CA GLU A 193 -2.58 14.51 -3.34
C GLU A 193 -2.34 13.30 -2.45
N ASP A 194 -1.45 12.38 -2.86
CA ASP A 194 -1.10 11.19 -2.09
C ASP A 194 -0.47 11.56 -0.74
N SER A 195 0.40 12.57 -0.71
CA SER A 195 0.99 13.07 0.53
C SER A 195 -0.07 13.61 1.48
N LYS A 196 -1.01 14.42 0.97
CA LYS A 196 -2.14 14.96 1.74
C LYS A 196 -3.06 13.85 2.24
N ALA A 197 -3.36 12.86 1.39
CA ALA A 197 -4.16 11.69 1.78
C ALA A 197 -3.48 10.89 2.90
N LEU A 198 -2.15 10.81 2.91
CA LEU A 198 -1.37 10.20 3.99
C LEU A 198 -1.27 11.05 5.27
N GLY A 199 -1.92 12.23 5.32
CA GLY A 199 -1.84 13.16 6.45
C GLY A 199 -0.49 13.87 6.55
N ILE A 200 0.28 13.92 5.46
CA ILE A 200 1.57 14.61 5.40
C ILE A 200 1.31 16.05 4.97
N VAL A 201 1.62 16.99 5.87
CA VAL A 201 1.57 18.42 5.59
C VAL A 201 3.00 18.94 5.56
N PRO A 202 3.54 19.30 4.38
CA PRO A 202 4.86 19.91 4.29
C PRO A 202 4.84 21.35 4.81
N ASP A 203 5.96 21.81 5.37
CA ASP A 203 6.15 23.22 5.73
C ASP A 203 6.54 24.06 4.52
N LYS A 204 7.12 23.43 3.49
CA LYS A 204 7.47 24.06 2.21
C LYS A 204 7.41 23.04 1.08
N VAL A 205 6.93 23.47 -0.08
CA VAL A 205 7.07 22.74 -1.34
C VAL A 205 8.08 23.50 -2.21
N THR A 206 9.08 22.81 -2.74
CA THR A 206 10.13 23.39 -3.59
C THR A 206 10.46 22.46 -4.75
N HIS A 207 11.24 22.97 -5.70
CA HIS A 207 11.74 22.21 -6.82
C HIS A 207 13.26 22.36 -6.89
N THR A 208 13.98 21.30 -7.26
CA THR A 208 15.43 21.39 -7.50
C THR A 208 15.72 22.44 -8.59
N SER A 209 14.83 22.57 -9.57
CA SER A 209 14.93 23.53 -10.66
C SER A 209 14.84 25.01 -10.24
N ASP A 210 14.25 25.30 -9.07
CA ASP A 210 14.29 26.66 -8.48
C ASP A 210 15.72 27.16 -8.24
N TYR A 211 16.68 26.23 -8.15
CA TYR A 211 18.07 26.50 -7.84
C TYR A 211 19.01 26.35 -9.06
N PHE A 212 18.51 26.11 -10.28
CA PHE A 212 19.36 25.88 -11.45
C PHE A 212 20.37 26.99 -11.72
N ASP A 213 19.96 28.26 -11.61
CA ASP A 213 20.87 29.39 -11.81
C ASP A 213 22.02 29.36 -10.76
N GLN A 214 21.72 29.02 -9.51
CA GLN A 214 22.74 28.88 -8.44
C GLN A 214 23.63 27.65 -8.66
N LEU A 215 23.05 26.54 -9.12
CA LEU A 215 23.76 25.29 -9.39
C LEU A 215 24.71 25.45 -10.59
N GLN A 216 24.35 26.24 -11.61
CA GLN A 216 25.23 26.54 -12.74
C GLN A 216 26.38 27.45 -12.34
N ALA A 217 26.12 28.48 -11.52
CA ALA A 217 27.16 29.34 -10.98
C ALA A 217 28.17 28.57 -10.10
N LEU A 218 27.68 27.65 -9.26
CA LEU A 218 28.53 26.77 -8.47
C LEU A 218 29.33 25.79 -9.34
N MET A 219 28.74 25.28 -10.43
CA MET A 219 29.48 24.42 -11.36
C MET A 219 30.62 25.19 -12.04
N GLU A 220 30.38 26.44 -12.45
CA GLU A 220 31.44 27.28 -13.00
C GLU A 220 32.56 27.50 -11.97
N GLN A 221 32.22 27.73 -10.69
CA GLN A 221 33.20 27.80 -9.60
C GLN A 221 33.99 26.48 -9.45
N PHE A 222 33.34 25.32 -9.52
CA PHE A 222 34.02 24.02 -9.43
C PHE A 222 35.04 23.84 -10.55
N ILE A 223 34.71 24.26 -11.78
CA ILE A 223 35.64 24.22 -12.91
C ILE A 223 36.82 25.16 -12.65
N ARG A 224 36.56 26.40 -12.19
CA ARG A 224 37.61 27.39 -11.89
C ARG A 224 38.54 26.97 -10.77
N GLU A 225 38.03 26.29 -9.75
CA GLU A 225 38.81 25.74 -8.63
C GLU A 225 39.48 24.40 -8.98
N GLY A 226 39.31 23.89 -10.21
CA GLY A 226 39.93 22.64 -10.68
C GLY A 226 39.29 21.37 -10.10
N HIS A 227 38.08 21.48 -9.55
CA HIS A 227 37.30 20.37 -9.00
C HIS A 227 36.45 19.64 -10.03
N ALA A 228 36.30 20.20 -11.24
CA ALA A 228 35.56 19.61 -12.34
C ALA A 228 36.20 19.95 -13.69
N TYR A 229 35.92 19.12 -14.70
CA TYR A 229 36.33 19.32 -16.09
C TYR A 229 35.23 18.87 -17.05
N VAL A 230 35.29 19.35 -18.29
CA VAL A 230 34.37 18.97 -19.36
C VAL A 230 34.97 17.81 -20.15
N ASP A 231 34.18 16.75 -20.32
CA ASP A 231 34.56 15.51 -21.01
C ASP A 231 33.58 15.25 -22.15
N ASP A 232 34.10 14.88 -23.32
CA ASP A 232 33.36 14.57 -24.55
C ASP A 232 33.41 13.08 -24.91
N LEU A 233 33.94 12.23 -24.01
CA LEU A 233 33.90 10.79 -24.18
C LEU A 233 32.45 10.27 -24.25
N PRO A 234 32.13 9.42 -25.24
CA PRO A 234 30.85 8.73 -25.28
C PRO A 234 30.60 7.92 -24.00
N ALA A 235 29.36 7.89 -23.52
CA ALA A 235 29.00 7.30 -22.23
C ALA A 235 29.44 5.82 -22.07
N ALA A 236 29.42 5.03 -23.15
CA ALA A 236 29.88 3.65 -23.16
C ALA A 236 31.40 3.55 -22.90
N GLN A 237 32.19 4.38 -23.58
CA GLN A 237 33.64 4.42 -23.39
C GLN A 237 34.00 4.96 -22.00
N MET A 238 33.31 6.00 -21.55
CA MET A 238 33.48 6.56 -20.21
C MET A 238 33.26 5.51 -19.11
N LYS A 239 32.27 4.62 -19.28
CA LYS A 239 32.03 3.50 -18.35
C LYS A 239 33.21 2.52 -18.35
N LEU A 240 33.70 2.12 -19.52
CA LEU A 240 34.84 1.20 -19.65
C LEU A 240 36.10 1.79 -19.01
N ASP A 241 36.41 3.05 -19.31
CA ASP A 241 37.57 3.74 -18.77
C ASP A 241 37.47 3.90 -17.25
N ARG A 242 36.28 4.22 -16.72
CA ARG A 242 36.03 4.29 -15.28
C ARG A 242 36.18 2.93 -14.60
N ASP A 243 35.69 1.86 -15.21
CA ASP A 243 35.84 0.50 -14.68
C ASP A 243 37.32 0.06 -14.66
N ALA A 244 38.09 0.45 -15.68
CA ALA A 244 39.53 0.23 -15.79
C ALA A 244 40.39 1.21 -14.94
N GLY A 245 39.80 2.28 -14.41
CA GLY A 245 40.52 3.34 -13.69
C GLY A 245 41.43 4.19 -14.58
N LYS A 246 41.13 4.25 -15.88
CA LYS A 246 41.85 5.04 -16.88
C LYS A 246 41.36 6.48 -16.88
N GLU A 247 42.29 7.43 -16.84
CA GLU A 247 41.98 8.87 -16.90
C GLU A 247 41.58 9.30 -18.32
N SER A 248 40.59 10.19 -18.43
CA SER A 248 40.21 10.79 -19.73
C SER A 248 41.30 11.73 -20.24
N GLU A 249 41.51 11.77 -21.56
CA GLU A 249 42.41 12.73 -22.21
C GLU A 249 42.00 14.18 -21.90
N ALA A 250 40.68 14.46 -21.87
CA ALA A 250 40.15 15.79 -21.54
C ALA A 250 40.53 16.21 -20.10
N ARG A 251 40.61 15.27 -19.17
CA ARG A 251 41.03 15.51 -17.77
C ARG A 251 42.47 16.01 -17.67
N LEU A 252 43.34 15.52 -18.55
CA LEU A 252 44.78 15.76 -18.56
C LEU A 252 45.16 16.99 -19.40
N LYS A 253 44.46 17.20 -20.52
CA LYS A 253 44.79 18.22 -21.52
C LYS A 253 44.09 19.56 -21.31
N ASN A 254 42.84 19.55 -20.86
CA ASN A 254 42.07 20.79 -20.76
C ASN A 254 42.52 21.60 -19.54
N ASP A 255 42.93 22.84 -19.77
CA ASP A 255 43.10 23.83 -18.73
C ASP A 255 41.75 24.43 -18.29
N VAL A 256 41.78 25.35 -17.32
CA VAL A 256 40.56 25.95 -16.78
C VAL A 256 39.79 26.72 -17.85
N ASP A 257 40.47 27.50 -18.69
CA ASP A 257 39.82 28.34 -19.70
C ASP A 257 39.17 27.52 -20.82
N ALA A 258 39.84 26.44 -21.26
CA ALA A 258 39.26 25.47 -22.19
C ALA A 258 38.00 24.81 -21.63
N ASN A 259 38.02 24.40 -20.35
CA ASN A 259 36.84 23.83 -19.70
C ASN A 259 35.70 24.85 -19.56
N ILE A 260 35.99 26.11 -19.24
CA ILE A 260 34.99 27.18 -19.16
C ILE A 260 34.39 27.49 -20.53
N ALA A 261 35.18 27.48 -21.60
CA ALA A 261 34.68 27.63 -22.96
C ALA A 261 33.70 26.50 -23.33
N LEU A 262 34.08 25.24 -23.09
CA LEU A 262 33.20 24.09 -23.34
C LEU A 262 31.95 24.10 -22.44
N TRP A 263 32.07 24.58 -21.19
CA TRP A 263 30.91 24.75 -20.31
C TRP A 263 29.91 25.76 -20.87
N LYS A 264 30.37 26.87 -21.46
CA LYS A 264 29.50 27.84 -22.15
C LYS A 264 28.82 27.23 -23.37
N GLU A 265 29.52 26.38 -24.13
CA GLU A 265 28.93 25.62 -25.24
C GLU A 265 27.81 24.67 -24.74
N MET A 266 28.03 23.98 -23.62
CA MET A 266 27.01 23.14 -22.97
C MET A 266 25.78 23.93 -22.53
N LEU A 267 25.98 25.11 -21.91
CA LEU A 267 24.89 26.01 -21.50
C LEU A 267 24.10 26.56 -22.70
N GLY A 268 24.80 26.84 -23.80
CA GLY A 268 24.19 27.26 -25.06
C GLY A 268 23.48 26.13 -25.81
N GLY A 269 23.76 24.86 -25.47
CA GLY A 269 23.21 23.70 -26.17
C GLY A 269 23.67 23.62 -27.63
N THR A 270 24.91 24.03 -27.91
CA THR A 270 25.49 23.96 -29.26
C THR A 270 25.77 22.50 -29.65
N PRO A 271 25.98 22.18 -30.94
CA PRO A 271 26.34 20.82 -31.35
C PRO A 271 27.52 20.25 -30.56
N ARG A 272 28.52 21.09 -30.27
CA ARG A 272 29.66 20.70 -29.44
C ARG A 272 29.27 20.49 -27.98
N GLY A 273 28.48 21.39 -27.40
CA GLY A 273 28.02 21.26 -26.01
C GLY A 273 27.17 20.02 -25.75
N ILE A 274 26.40 19.56 -26.74
CA ILE A 274 25.53 18.38 -26.63
C ILE A 274 26.34 17.08 -26.47
N GLU A 275 27.52 17.00 -27.08
CA GLU A 275 28.45 15.86 -26.95
C GLU A 275 29.16 15.82 -25.59
N CYS A 276 29.12 16.92 -24.84
CA CYS A 276 29.88 17.10 -23.62
C CYS A 276 29.07 16.83 -22.34
N CYS A 277 29.79 16.44 -21.29
CA CYS A 277 29.31 16.40 -19.92
C CYS A 277 30.36 17.00 -18.97
N VAL A 278 29.93 17.43 -17.78
CA VAL A 278 30.89 17.87 -16.74
C VAL A 278 31.09 16.73 -15.76
N ARG A 279 32.35 16.40 -15.49
CA ARG A 279 32.76 15.36 -14.54
C ARG A 279 33.50 15.98 -13.37
N ALA A 280 33.33 15.39 -12.19
CA ALA A 280 34.17 15.71 -11.04
C ALA A 280 35.61 15.31 -11.35
N LYS A 281 36.59 16.06 -10.84
CA LYS A 281 38.02 15.72 -10.90
C LYS A 281 38.44 15.12 -9.56
N MET A 282 38.37 13.79 -9.48
CA MET A 282 38.63 12.98 -8.30
C MET A 282 39.70 11.92 -8.62
N ASP A 283 39.75 10.85 -7.83
CA ASP A 283 40.70 9.76 -7.98
C ASP A 283 40.12 8.61 -8.82
N MET A 284 40.64 8.44 -10.04
CA MET A 284 40.24 7.38 -10.95
C MET A 284 40.66 5.97 -10.47
N LYS A 285 41.60 5.87 -9.52
CA LYS A 285 42.03 4.60 -8.93
C LYS A 285 41.30 4.26 -7.62
N ASN A 286 40.33 5.07 -7.21
CA ASN A 286 39.59 4.85 -5.98
C ASN A 286 38.90 3.46 -5.99
N VAL A 287 38.93 2.76 -4.86
CA VAL A 287 38.28 1.45 -4.71
C VAL A 287 36.76 1.59 -4.91
N VAL A 288 36.17 2.67 -4.43
CA VAL A 288 34.76 3.02 -4.64
C VAL A 288 34.59 3.64 -6.01
N LYS A 289 34.03 2.87 -6.95
CA LYS A 289 33.85 3.29 -8.35
C LYS A 289 33.03 4.57 -8.53
N CYS A 290 32.13 4.88 -7.59
CA CYS A 290 31.33 6.10 -7.61
C CYS A 290 32.15 7.39 -7.46
N LEU A 291 33.37 7.29 -6.90
CA LEU A 291 34.29 8.42 -6.72
C LEU A 291 35.28 8.58 -7.88
N ARG A 292 35.16 7.76 -8.92
CA ARG A 292 36.00 7.83 -10.13
C ARG A 292 35.36 8.78 -11.14
N ASP A 293 35.65 10.07 -10.97
CA ASP A 293 35.18 11.19 -11.80
C ASP A 293 33.70 11.04 -12.23
N PRO A 294 32.76 11.02 -11.29
CA PRO A 294 31.33 10.93 -11.61
C PRO A 294 30.87 12.14 -12.44
N VAL A 295 29.85 11.91 -13.28
CA VAL A 295 29.21 12.98 -14.06
C VAL A 295 28.36 13.85 -13.13
N LEU A 296 28.59 15.15 -13.16
CA LEU A 296 27.91 16.16 -12.35
C LEU A 296 26.88 16.97 -13.17
N TYR A 297 27.11 17.15 -14.48
CA TYR A 297 26.19 17.83 -15.40
C TYR A 297 26.15 17.14 -16.76
N ARG A 298 24.98 17.21 -17.42
CA ARG A 298 24.76 16.67 -18.77
C ARG A 298 23.95 17.65 -19.62
N CYS A 299 24.22 17.69 -20.91
CA CYS A 299 23.41 18.46 -21.86
C CYS A 299 22.17 17.65 -22.28
N LYS A 300 21.00 18.30 -22.32
CA LYS A 300 19.74 17.77 -22.84
C LYS A 300 18.97 18.90 -23.52
N VAL A 301 18.85 18.83 -24.84
CA VAL A 301 18.21 19.88 -25.65
C VAL A 301 16.95 19.40 -26.36
N ASP A 302 16.76 18.09 -26.40
CA ASP A 302 15.72 17.36 -27.10
C ASP A 302 14.35 17.46 -26.42
N VAL A 303 14.33 17.62 -25.09
CA VAL A 303 13.09 17.71 -24.30
C VAL A 303 13.04 19.00 -23.49
N PRO A 304 11.97 19.82 -23.62
CA PRO A 304 11.73 20.97 -22.74
C PRO A 304 11.49 20.53 -21.29
N HIS A 305 11.98 21.32 -20.33
CA HIS A 305 11.67 21.15 -18.92
C HIS A 305 10.23 21.56 -18.62
N HIS A 306 9.50 20.77 -17.83
CA HIS A 306 8.08 21.03 -17.55
C HIS A 306 7.81 22.41 -16.93
N ARG A 307 8.68 22.90 -16.03
CA ARG A 307 8.61 24.28 -15.45
C ARG A 307 9.32 25.39 -16.23
N HIS A 308 10.53 25.13 -16.74
CA HIS A 308 11.38 26.17 -17.32
C HIS A 308 11.45 26.15 -18.86
N GLY A 309 10.65 25.27 -19.49
CA GLY A 309 10.62 25.11 -20.93
C GLY A 309 12.01 24.86 -21.50
N THR A 310 12.43 25.70 -22.44
CA THR A 310 13.71 25.58 -23.14
C THR A 310 14.82 26.47 -22.57
N LYS A 311 14.59 27.15 -21.42
CA LYS A 311 15.57 28.09 -20.80
C LYS A 311 16.92 27.42 -20.55
N PHE A 312 16.92 26.20 -20.03
CA PHE A 312 18.14 25.48 -19.66
C PHE A 312 18.45 24.37 -20.66
N LYS A 313 19.72 24.23 -21.03
CA LYS A 313 20.23 23.17 -21.93
C LYS A 313 21.13 22.16 -21.22
N ALA A 314 21.74 22.56 -20.11
CA ALA A 314 22.55 21.68 -19.26
C ALA A 314 21.87 21.51 -17.90
N TYR A 315 21.76 20.26 -17.46
CA TYR A 315 21.07 19.87 -16.23
C TYR A 315 22.01 19.15 -15.27
N PRO A 316 21.95 19.47 -13.96
CA PRO A 316 22.75 18.78 -12.96
C PRO A 316 22.31 17.33 -12.81
N THR A 317 23.22 16.47 -12.36
CA THR A 317 22.87 15.12 -11.88
C THR A 317 22.40 15.18 -10.43
N TYR A 318 21.65 14.16 -10.01
CA TYR A 318 21.21 13.99 -8.62
C TYR A 318 22.37 14.17 -7.61
N ASP A 319 23.51 13.55 -7.91
CA ASP A 319 24.68 13.56 -7.03
C ASP A 319 25.30 14.95 -6.87
N PHE A 320 25.11 15.87 -7.83
CA PHE A 320 25.55 17.27 -7.70
C PHE A 320 24.47 18.16 -7.09
N ALA A 321 23.23 18.06 -7.54
CA ALA A 321 22.15 18.95 -7.13
C ALA A 321 21.72 18.70 -5.68
N CYS A 322 21.46 17.44 -5.31
CA CYS A 322 20.85 17.09 -4.02
C CYS A 322 21.67 17.58 -2.81
N PRO A 323 23.00 17.37 -2.71
CA PRO A 323 23.79 17.84 -1.58
C PRO A 323 23.82 19.37 -1.45
N ILE A 324 23.83 20.09 -2.58
CA ILE A 324 23.85 21.56 -2.61
C ILE A 324 22.50 22.12 -2.19
N VAL A 325 21.41 21.63 -2.78
CA VAL A 325 20.07 22.12 -2.47
C VAL A 325 19.67 21.79 -1.04
N ASP A 326 20.09 20.62 -0.51
CA ASP A 326 19.94 20.31 0.92
C ASP A 326 20.59 21.37 1.82
N ALA A 327 21.81 21.79 1.47
CA ALA A 327 22.52 22.82 2.22
C ALA A 327 21.85 24.21 2.09
N LEU A 328 21.37 24.56 0.89
CA LEU A 328 20.69 25.83 0.63
C LEU A 328 19.32 25.93 1.33
N GLU A 329 18.61 24.81 1.44
CA GLU A 329 17.31 24.73 2.13
C GLU A 329 17.44 24.57 3.65
N GLY A 330 18.67 24.43 4.17
CA GLY A 330 18.91 24.23 5.59
C GLY A 330 18.49 22.84 6.08
N VAL A 331 18.51 21.83 5.20
CA VAL A 331 18.24 20.44 5.56
C VAL A 331 19.30 19.98 6.55
N SER A 332 18.86 19.70 7.78
CA SER A 332 19.72 19.19 8.84
C SER A 332 19.99 17.69 8.70
N HIS A 333 18.98 16.91 8.31
CA HIS A 333 19.01 15.46 8.24
C HIS A 333 18.47 15.01 6.88
N SER A 334 19.37 14.48 6.07
CA SER A 334 19.08 13.95 4.75
C SER A 334 18.80 12.45 4.89
N LEU A 335 17.52 12.11 5.01
CA LEU A 335 17.10 10.71 5.07
C LEU A 335 17.15 10.10 3.69
N ARG A 336 17.85 8.97 3.55
CA ARG A 336 18.03 8.27 2.26
C ARG A 336 18.00 6.75 2.42
N THR A 337 17.73 6.05 1.33
CA THR A 337 17.79 4.58 1.34
C THR A 337 19.23 4.08 1.31
N ILE A 338 19.52 2.96 1.98
CA ILE A 338 20.87 2.37 2.13
C ILE A 338 21.57 2.02 0.80
N GLU A 339 20.82 1.84 -0.28
CA GLU A 339 21.39 1.58 -1.62
C GLU A 339 22.33 2.68 -2.12
N TYR A 340 22.20 3.88 -1.57
CA TYR A 340 23.04 4.99 -1.96
C TYR A 340 24.29 5.16 -1.10
N LYS A 341 24.56 4.23 -0.17
CA LYS A 341 25.67 4.32 0.77
C LYS A 341 27.03 4.54 0.09
N ASP A 342 27.26 3.87 -1.04
CA ASP A 342 28.50 4.04 -1.82
C ASP A 342 28.66 5.44 -2.42
N ARG A 343 27.62 6.28 -2.36
CA ARG A 343 27.60 7.68 -2.80
C ARG A 343 27.65 8.68 -1.64
N ASP A 344 27.72 8.22 -0.40
CA ASP A 344 27.76 9.12 0.77
C ASP A 344 29.03 9.99 0.74
N ALA A 345 30.17 9.40 0.41
CA ALA A 345 31.44 10.13 0.27
C ALA A 345 31.38 11.19 -0.84
N LEU A 346 30.64 10.92 -1.94
CA LEU A 346 30.43 11.90 -3.00
C LEU A 346 29.54 13.04 -2.53
N TYR A 347 28.47 12.72 -1.80
CA TYR A 347 27.57 13.71 -1.22
C TYR A 347 28.32 14.67 -0.29
N GLU A 348 29.12 14.14 0.64
CA GLU A 348 29.94 14.96 1.53
C GLU A 348 30.98 15.80 0.77
N TRP A 349 31.66 15.20 -0.22
CA TRP A 349 32.63 15.93 -1.06
C TRP A 349 31.99 17.11 -1.77
N VAL A 350 30.80 16.95 -2.36
CA VAL A 350 30.09 18.07 -3.02
C VAL A 350 29.75 19.17 -2.01
N GLN A 351 29.27 18.84 -0.80
CA GLN A 351 28.95 19.84 0.22
C GLN A 351 30.20 20.63 0.65
N GLU A 352 31.31 19.94 0.89
CA GLU A 352 32.59 20.55 1.27
C GLU A 352 33.11 21.51 0.19
N ARG A 353 33.09 21.08 -1.07
CA ARG A 353 33.55 21.91 -2.21
C ARG A 353 32.62 23.07 -2.52
N ALA A 354 31.31 22.89 -2.35
CA ALA A 354 30.35 23.98 -2.46
C ALA A 354 30.50 25.02 -1.33
N LYS A 355 31.24 24.69 -0.25
CA LYS A 355 31.43 25.54 0.93
C LYS A 355 30.07 25.99 1.51
N LYS A 356 29.08 25.09 1.46
CA LYS A 356 27.73 25.28 2.02
C LYS A 356 27.57 24.43 3.28
N GLY A 357 26.57 24.73 4.11
CA GLY A 357 26.32 24.04 5.37
C GLY A 357 26.24 22.51 5.23
N LYS A 358 26.54 21.78 6.31
CA LYS A 358 26.58 20.31 6.30
C LYS A 358 25.23 19.71 6.68
N SER A 359 24.72 18.82 5.84
CA SER A 359 23.56 17.97 6.14
C SER A 359 24.03 16.61 6.63
N ILE A 360 23.42 16.09 7.70
CA ILE A 360 23.75 14.77 8.24
C ILE A 360 22.98 13.71 7.45
N LEU A 361 23.69 12.76 6.84
CA LEU A 361 23.06 11.63 6.17
C LEU A 361 22.51 10.64 7.20
N TYR A 362 21.27 10.20 6.99
CA TYR A 362 20.64 9.19 7.82
C TYR A 362 20.00 8.11 6.95
N GLU A 363 20.50 6.89 7.06
CA GLU A 363 20.14 5.81 6.16
C GLU A 363 19.02 4.94 6.72
N PHE A 364 18.11 4.50 5.84
CA PHE A 364 17.12 3.47 6.15
C PHE A 364 17.00 2.46 5.02
N SER A 365 16.49 1.26 5.31
CA SER A 365 16.26 0.23 4.30
C SER A 365 14.98 0.48 3.50
N LYS A 366 15.01 0.09 2.22
CA LYS A 366 13.78 0.02 1.43
C LYS A 366 12.82 -1.01 1.99
N THR A 367 11.55 -0.70 1.86
CA THR A 367 10.47 -1.65 2.11
C THR A 367 10.34 -2.61 0.92
N GLN A 368 10.24 -3.91 1.20
CA GLN A 368 9.90 -4.94 0.22
C GLN A 368 8.76 -5.78 0.79
N PHE A 369 7.84 -6.19 -0.07
CA PHE A 369 6.71 -7.06 0.29
C PHE A 369 6.71 -8.33 -0.54
N THR A 370 6.25 -9.43 0.06
CA THR A 370 6.02 -10.67 -0.67
C THR A 370 4.95 -10.46 -1.75
N HIS A 371 5.10 -11.17 -2.86
CA HIS A 371 4.17 -11.12 -4.00
C HIS A 371 3.91 -9.70 -4.53
N THR A 372 4.90 -8.80 -4.44
CA THR A 372 4.75 -7.39 -4.79
C THR A 372 6.00 -6.87 -5.50
N VAL A 373 5.81 -6.10 -6.58
CA VAL A 373 6.89 -5.34 -7.23
C VAL A 373 6.72 -3.85 -6.96
N LEU A 374 7.81 -3.16 -6.60
CA LEU A 374 7.82 -1.70 -6.40
C LEU A 374 8.58 -0.96 -7.51
N SER A 375 9.25 -1.68 -8.41
CA SER A 375 9.97 -1.05 -9.52
C SER A 375 9.00 -0.35 -10.45
N LYS A 376 9.23 0.94 -10.70
CA LYS A 376 8.41 1.75 -11.61
C LYS A 376 8.29 1.14 -13.01
N ARG A 377 9.39 0.63 -13.57
CA ARG A 377 9.38 -0.05 -14.89
C ARG A 377 8.43 -1.24 -14.89
N LYS A 378 8.49 -2.04 -13.82
CA LYS A 378 7.67 -3.23 -13.61
C LYS A 378 6.18 -2.87 -13.43
N LEU A 379 5.87 -1.83 -12.66
CA LEU A 379 4.50 -1.34 -12.46
C LEU A 379 3.89 -0.71 -13.72
N THR A 380 4.68 0.07 -14.46
CA THR A 380 4.24 0.69 -15.73
C THR A 380 3.87 -0.40 -16.74
N TRP A 381 4.68 -1.46 -16.82
CA TRP A 381 4.41 -2.61 -17.69
C TRP A 381 3.05 -3.28 -17.40
N PHE A 382 2.67 -3.45 -16.14
CA PHE A 382 1.36 -4.02 -15.77
C PHE A 382 0.18 -3.15 -16.24
N VAL A 383 0.34 -1.82 -16.21
CA VAL A 383 -0.68 -0.87 -16.66
C VAL A 383 -0.76 -0.86 -18.19
N ASP A 384 0.39 -0.72 -18.86
CA ASP A 384 0.46 -0.60 -20.33
C ASP A 384 -0.04 -1.87 -21.04
N ASN A 385 0.15 -3.05 -20.44
CA ASN A 385 -0.33 -4.33 -20.97
C ASN A 385 -1.74 -4.70 -20.50
N GLY A 386 -2.43 -3.83 -19.75
CA GLY A 386 -3.84 -4.03 -19.36
C GLY A 386 -4.08 -5.14 -18.34
N HIS A 387 -3.05 -5.58 -17.60
CA HIS A 387 -3.20 -6.58 -16.53
C HIS A 387 -3.85 -5.98 -15.27
N VAL A 388 -3.83 -4.65 -15.14
CA VAL A 388 -4.54 -3.89 -14.11
C VAL A 388 -5.37 -2.77 -14.72
N GLU A 389 -6.37 -2.30 -13.98
CA GLU A 389 -7.30 -1.28 -14.49
C GLU A 389 -6.66 0.11 -14.56
N SER A 390 -5.78 0.44 -13.61
CA SER A 390 -5.10 1.74 -13.51
C SER A 390 -4.04 1.71 -12.41
N TRP A 391 -3.36 2.83 -12.19
CA TRP A 391 -2.49 3.05 -11.03
C TRP A 391 -3.21 3.02 -9.68
N ALA A 392 -4.53 3.17 -9.67
CA ALA A 392 -5.36 3.05 -8.47
C ALA A 392 -5.99 1.65 -8.32
N ASP A 393 -5.52 0.64 -9.08
CA ASP A 393 -5.99 -0.74 -8.91
C ASP A 393 -5.73 -1.23 -7.47
N PRO A 394 -6.73 -1.79 -6.77
CA PRO A 394 -6.58 -2.28 -5.39
C PRO A 394 -5.47 -3.33 -5.20
N ARG A 395 -5.06 -4.03 -6.27
CA ARG A 395 -3.97 -5.00 -6.24
C ARG A 395 -2.59 -4.34 -6.32
N PHE A 396 -2.51 -3.08 -6.74
CA PHE A 396 -1.26 -2.34 -6.85
C PHE A 396 -0.76 -1.86 -5.48
N PRO A 397 0.57 -1.84 -5.27
CA PRO A 397 1.19 -1.31 -4.06
C PRO A 397 1.32 0.22 -4.10
N THR A 398 0.52 0.90 -4.91
CA THR A 398 0.43 2.36 -4.96
C THR A 398 -0.32 2.88 -3.74
N VAL A 399 -0.09 4.13 -3.33
CA VAL A 399 -0.86 4.75 -2.23
C VAL A 399 -2.36 4.74 -2.56
N LYS A 400 -2.72 5.18 -3.77
CA LYS A 400 -4.10 5.15 -4.25
C LYS A 400 -4.69 3.73 -4.26
N GLY A 401 -3.93 2.73 -4.72
CA GLY A 401 -4.37 1.33 -4.77
C GLY A 401 -4.64 0.74 -3.38
N VAL A 402 -3.70 0.88 -2.45
CA VAL A 402 -3.87 0.33 -1.09
C VAL A 402 -4.99 1.01 -0.31
N LEU A 403 -5.15 2.34 -0.45
CA LEU A 403 -6.25 3.08 0.18
C LEU A 403 -7.61 2.67 -0.41
N ARG A 404 -7.70 2.51 -1.75
CA ARG A 404 -8.92 2.01 -2.41
C ARG A 404 -9.26 0.57 -2.03
N ARG A 405 -8.26 -0.27 -1.72
CA ARG A 405 -8.47 -1.62 -1.15
C ARG A 405 -9.02 -1.60 0.28
N GLY A 406 -9.05 -0.43 0.93
CA GLY A 406 -9.58 -0.25 2.29
C GLY A 406 -8.50 -0.17 3.37
N MET A 407 -7.25 0.10 3.02
CA MET A 407 -6.22 0.47 3.99
C MET A 407 -6.54 1.84 4.59
N THR A 408 -6.51 1.95 5.92
CA THR A 408 -6.61 3.23 6.62
C THR A 408 -5.25 3.91 6.68
N VAL A 409 -5.27 5.24 6.68
CA VAL A 409 -4.05 6.06 6.75
C VAL A 409 -3.36 5.83 8.09
N GLU A 410 -4.13 5.71 9.16
CA GLU A 410 -3.66 5.45 10.52
C GLU A 410 -2.91 4.12 10.60
N ALA A 411 -3.46 3.04 10.01
CA ALA A 411 -2.80 1.73 10.01
C ALA A 411 -1.48 1.77 9.24
N LEU A 412 -1.45 2.46 8.10
CA LEU A 412 -0.24 2.63 7.31
C LEU A 412 0.81 3.45 8.05
N GLN A 413 0.41 4.54 8.71
CA GLN A 413 1.29 5.35 9.55
C GLN A 413 1.88 4.55 10.71
N ASP A 414 1.05 3.81 11.44
CA ASP A 414 1.49 3.01 12.58
C ASP A 414 2.41 1.87 12.14
N PHE A 415 2.08 1.19 11.04
CA PHE A 415 2.97 0.21 10.43
C PHE A 415 4.34 0.82 10.11
N MET A 416 4.39 1.99 9.46
CA MET A 416 5.67 2.63 9.13
C MET A 416 6.46 3.08 10.36
N LYS A 417 5.79 3.54 11.44
CA LYS A 417 6.44 3.85 12.72
C LYS A 417 7.07 2.61 13.34
N THR A 418 6.39 1.46 13.32
CA THR A 418 6.95 0.19 13.82
C THR A 418 8.13 -0.32 12.99
N GLN A 419 8.20 0.03 11.70
CA GLN A 419 9.36 -0.32 10.88
C GLN A 419 10.55 0.63 11.09
N GLY A 420 10.30 1.85 11.55
CA GLY A 420 11.31 2.87 11.82
C GLY A 420 12.33 3.09 10.70
N ALA A 421 13.49 3.63 11.06
CA ALA A 421 14.63 3.81 10.17
C ALA A 421 15.61 2.62 10.22
N SER A 422 15.10 1.39 10.25
CA SER A 422 15.97 0.21 10.26
C SER A 422 16.82 0.14 8.99
N LYS A 423 18.11 -0.16 9.15
CA LYS A 423 19.04 -0.42 8.03
C LYS A 423 18.90 -1.81 7.44
N ARG A 424 18.14 -2.71 8.08
CA ARG A 424 17.95 -4.10 7.62
C ARG A 424 16.86 -4.17 6.56
N THR A 425 17.22 -4.57 5.35
CA THR A 425 16.24 -4.94 4.31
C THR A 425 15.55 -6.23 4.72
N VAL A 426 14.23 -6.18 4.91
CA VAL A 426 13.40 -7.33 5.25
C VAL A 426 12.31 -7.46 4.21
N LEU A 427 12.12 -8.68 3.70
CA LEU A 427 10.96 -9.02 2.89
C LEU A 427 9.77 -9.24 3.84
N MET A 428 8.77 -8.37 3.75
CA MET A 428 7.63 -8.36 4.66
C MET A 428 6.41 -9.02 4.04
N GLU A 429 5.57 -9.62 4.87
CA GLU A 429 4.24 -10.07 4.47
C GLU A 429 3.20 -8.97 4.70
N TRP A 430 2.12 -9.01 3.92
CA TRP A 430 1.01 -8.07 4.04
C TRP A 430 0.15 -8.32 5.29
N ASP A 431 0.20 -9.52 5.88
CA ASP A 431 -0.68 -9.91 6.98
C ASP A 431 -0.62 -8.93 8.16
N LYS A 432 0.58 -8.52 8.56
CA LYS A 432 0.78 -7.63 9.72
C LYS A 432 0.11 -6.27 9.52
N ILE A 433 0.23 -5.67 8.34
CA ILE A 433 -0.38 -4.37 8.07
C ILE A 433 -1.91 -4.48 8.01
N TRP A 434 -2.44 -5.59 7.50
CA TRP A 434 -3.89 -5.85 7.50
C TRP A 434 -4.46 -6.15 8.89
N VAL A 435 -3.70 -6.82 9.76
CA VAL A 435 -4.10 -6.98 11.18
C VAL A 435 -4.21 -5.62 11.87
N LEU A 436 -3.23 -4.73 11.67
CA LEU A 436 -3.28 -3.36 12.22
C LEU A 436 -4.48 -2.60 11.65
N ASN A 437 -4.72 -2.71 10.35
CA ASN A 437 -5.88 -2.08 9.72
C ASN A 437 -7.21 -2.57 10.31
N ARG A 438 -7.33 -3.89 10.50
CA ARG A 438 -8.51 -4.51 11.13
C ARG A 438 -8.78 -3.94 12.52
N GLN A 439 -7.75 -3.75 13.34
CA GLN A 439 -7.90 -3.19 14.70
C GLN A 439 -8.47 -1.76 14.69
N ILE A 440 -8.25 -1.01 13.62
CA ILE A 440 -8.73 0.38 13.46
C ILE A 440 -10.15 0.42 12.88
N ILE A 441 -10.45 -0.43 11.90
CA ILE A 441 -11.76 -0.44 11.23
C ILE A 441 -12.82 -1.23 12.00
N ASP A 442 -12.45 -2.29 12.72
CA ASP A 442 -13.39 -3.18 13.41
C ASP A 442 -14.31 -2.42 14.39
N PRO A 443 -13.79 -1.52 15.22
CA PRO A 443 -14.64 -0.72 16.11
C PRO A 443 -15.54 0.24 15.33
N LYS A 444 -15.13 0.79 14.18
CA LYS A 444 -15.85 1.88 13.52
C LYS A 444 -16.89 1.41 12.49
N ALA A 445 -16.72 0.20 11.95
CA ALA A 445 -17.46 -0.27 10.79
C ALA A 445 -18.89 -0.74 11.13
N ASP A 446 -19.88 -0.15 10.46
CA ASP A 446 -21.29 -0.55 10.53
C ASP A 446 -21.49 -2.01 10.12
N ARG A 447 -22.41 -2.72 10.78
CA ARG A 447 -22.71 -4.14 10.57
C ARG A 447 -23.91 -4.31 9.67
N TYR A 448 -23.79 -5.15 8.65
CA TYR A 448 -24.89 -5.55 7.75
C TYR A 448 -24.80 -7.04 7.45
N ALA A 449 -25.90 -7.64 7.00
CA ALA A 449 -25.95 -8.99 6.48
C ALA A 449 -25.97 -8.98 4.94
N ALA A 450 -25.33 -9.99 4.36
CA ALA A 450 -25.39 -10.28 2.93
C ALA A 450 -25.22 -11.78 2.67
N ILE A 451 -25.94 -12.27 1.67
CA ILE A 451 -26.02 -13.69 1.29
C ILE A 451 -25.66 -13.82 -0.20
N SER A 452 -24.86 -14.83 -0.55
CA SER A 452 -24.53 -15.14 -1.94
C SER A 452 -25.77 -15.54 -2.74
N VAL A 453 -25.89 -15.09 -3.99
CA VAL A 453 -27.03 -15.46 -4.85
C VAL A 453 -27.03 -16.95 -5.19
N ASP A 454 -25.84 -17.53 -5.39
CA ASP A 454 -25.67 -18.93 -5.82
C ASP A 454 -25.80 -19.93 -4.65
N ASP A 455 -25.57 -19.45 -3.42
CA ASP A 455 -25.58 -20.24 -2.20
C ASP A 455 -26.69 -19.78 -1.23
N LYS A 456 -27.77 -19.16 -1.74
CA LYS A 456 -28.94 -18.79 -0.93
C LYS A 456 -29.83 -20.01 -0.62
N VAL A 457 -30.32 -20.07 0.61
CA VAL A 457 -31.31 -21.05 1.08
C VAL A 457 -32.52 -20.29 1.62
N THR A 458 -33.71 -20.63 1.15
CA THR A 458 -34.94 -19.96 1.57
C THR A 458 -35.47 -20.57 2.87
N VAL A 459 -35.80 -19.74 3.86
CA VAL A 459 -36.39 -20.15 5.13
C VAL A 459 -37.77 -19.51 5.26
N GLU A 460 -38.81 -20.33 5.34
CA GLU A 460 -40.18 -19.89 5.60
C GLU A 460 -40.50 -20.00 7.09
N ILE A 461 -40.76 -18.87 7.72
CA ILE A 461 -41.02 -18.74 9.15
C ILE A 461 -42.52 -18.59 9.37
N LYS A 462 -43.11 -19.58 10.04
CA LYS A 462 -44.50 -19.56 10.49
C LYS A 462 -44.61 -18.86 11.85
N GLY A 463 -45.73 -18.17 12.08
CA GLY A 463 -46.03 -17.48 13.34
C GLY A 463 -45.94 -15.94 13.30
N LEU A 464 -45.73 -15.35 12.13
CA LEU A 464 -45.77 -13.90 11.91
C LEU A 464 -47.19 -13.43 11.52
N LEU A 465 -47.63 -12.31 12.11
CA LEU A 465 -48.93 -11.68 11.82
C LEU A 465 -48.91 -10.92 10.48
N GLU A 466 -47.79 -10.26 10.16
CA GLU A 466 -47.57 -9.54 8.91
C GLU A 466 -46.54 -10.26 8.05
N LYS A 467 -46.69 -10.17 6.71
CA LYS A 467 -45.74 -10.78 5.77
C LYS A 467 -44.34 -10.19 5.88
N THR A 468 -44.23 -8.87 6.08
CA THR A 468 -42.97 -8.12 6.19
C THR A 468 -43.18 -6.89 7.07
N PHE A 469 -42.23 -6.59 7.96
CA PHE A 469 -42.23 -5.37 8.78
C PHE A 469 -40.80 -4.85 8.97
N ALA A 470 -40.65 -3.60 9.41
CA ALA A 470 -39.37 -2.96 9.64
C ALA A 470 -39.14 -2.67 11.13
N GLY A 471 -37.92 -2.86 11.61
CA GLY A 471 -37.49 -2.48 12.95
C GLY A 471 -36.18 -1.71 12.95
N LEU A 472 -35.90 -1.01 14.05
CA LEU A 472 -34.66 -0.29 14.24
C LEU A 472 -33.67 -1.14 15.04
N VAL A 473 -32.47 -1.30 14.48
CA VAL A 473 -31.36 -2.04 15.10
C VAL A 473 -30.12 -1.15 15.09
N ASP A 474 -29.33 -1.21 16.15
CA ASP A 474 -28.08 -0.46 16.21
C ASP A 474 -27.13 -0.90 15.08
N LYS A 475 -26.50 0.05 14.41
CA LYS A 475 -25.54 -0.25 13.33
C LYS A 475 -24.30 -0.97 13.83
N HIS A 476 -23.92 -0.74 15.08
CA HIS A 476 -22.79 -1.39 15.70
C HIS A 476 -23.11 -1.80 17.16
N PRO A 477 -23.00 -3.09 17.53
CA PRO A 477 -23.44 -3.58 18.85
C PRO A 477 -22.77 -2.92 20.06
N LYS A 478 -21.55 -2.38 19.88
CA LYS A 478 -20.77 -1.75 20.96
C LYS A 478 -20.73 -0.22 20.87
N LEU A 479 -21.32 0.37 19.82
CA LEU A 479 -21.28 1.82 19.57
C LEU A 479 -22.67 2.32 19.16
N PRO A 480 -23.55 2.57 20.13
CA PRO A 480 -24.87 3.15 19.87
C PRO A 480 -24.80 4.53 19.19
N GLU A 481 -23.67 5.24 19.33
CA GLU A 481 -23.41 6.54 18.71
C GLU A 481 -23.34 6.50 17.17
N ASN A 482 -23.06 5.35 16.56
CA ASN A 482 -23.15 5.17 15.10
C ASN A 482 -24.60 5.28 14.58
N GLY A 483 -25.58 5.28 15.50
CA GLY A 483 -26.99 5.35 15.20
C GLY A 483 -27.58 4.00 14.82
N GLN A 484 -28.84 4.06 14.38
CA GLN A 484 -29.63 2.88 14.07
C GLN A 484 -29.80 2.72 12.55
N LYS A 485 -29.98 1.48 12.12
CA LYS A 485 -30.39 1.10 10.78
C LYS A 485 -31.78 0.47 10.82
N VAL A 486 -32.47 0.55 9.70
CA VAL A 486 -33.71 -0.19 9.47
C VAL A 486 -33.34 -1.61 9.07
N LEU A 487 -33.75 -2.58 9.87
CA LEU A 487 -33.71 -4.00 9.54
C LEU A 487 -35.10 -4.47 9.13
N TRP A 488 -35.19 -5.14 7.99
CA TRP A 488 -36.44 -5.71 7.52
C TRP A 488 -36.57 -7.15 8.00
N TYR A 489 -37.77 -7.48 8.46
CA TYR A 489 -38.19 -8.80 8.90
C TYR A 489 -39.29 -9.30 7.97
N GLY A 490 -39.37 -10.61 7.77
CA GLY A 490 -40.40 -11.18 6.90
C GLY A 490 -40.65 -12.65 7.16
N SER A 491 -41.80 -13.14 6.69
CA SER A 491 -42.15 -14.57 6.75
C SER A 491 -41.21 -15.44 5.91
N THR A 492 -40.47 -14.83 4.98
CA THR A 492 -39.45 -15.50 4.19
C THR A 492 -38.11 -14.78 4.37
N VAL A 493 -37.06 -15.53 4.68
CA VAL A 493 -35.69 -15.02 4.80
C VAL A 493 -34.71 -15.93 4.09
N TYR A 494 -33.54 -15.39 3.74
CA TYR A 494 -32.46 -16.12 3.11
C TYR A 494 -31.32 -16.37 4.10
N LEU A 495 -30.79 -17.59 4.08
CA LEU A 495 -29.58 -18.01 4.78
C LEU A 495 -28.52 -18.46 3.78
N GLU A 496 -27.26 -18.44 4.20
CA GLU A 496 -26.15 -18.95 3.41
C GLU A 496 -26.11 -20.49 3.46
N GLN A 497 -25.84 -21.14 2.33
CA GLN A 497 -25.85 -22.59 2.18
C GLN A 497 -24.91 -23.30 3.16
N ALA A 498 -23.75 -22.71 3.43
CA ALA A 498 -22.77 -23.26 4.36
C ALA A 498 -23.30 -23.30 5.80
N ASP A 499 -23.97 -22.24 6.23
CA ASP A 499 -24.55 -22.14 7.57
C ASP A 499 -25.84 -22.98 7.68
N ALA A 500 -26.64 -23.02 6.61
CA ALA A 500 -27.89 -23.77 6.56
C ALA A 500 -27.68 -25.29 6.46
N GLY A 501 -26.61 -25.73 5.79
CA GLY A 501 -26.28 -27.14 5.62
C GLY A 501 -25.95 -27.88 6.92
N ASP A 502 -25.48 -27.15 7.93
CA ASP A 502 -25.14 -27.70 9.23
C ASP A 502 -26.35 -27.86 10.15
N ILE A 503 -27.53 -27.32 9.80
CA ILE A 503 -28.77 -27.35 10.60
C ILE A 503 -29.41 -28.74 10.56
N ALA A 504 -29.85 -29.23 11.72
CA ALA A 504 -30.65 -30.45 11.85
C ALA A 504 -32.15 -30.15 11.99
N GLU A 505 -32.99 -31.11 11.60
CA GLU A 505 -34.43 -31.03 11.84
C GLU A 505 -34.73 -31.03 13.35
N GLY A 506 -35.61 -30.12 13.78
CA GLY A 506 -35.92 -29.86 15.19
C GLY A 506 -34.92 -28.95 15.91
N GLU A 507 -33.84 -28.52 15.26
CA GLU A 507 -32.82 -27.68 15.89
C GLU A 507 -33.29 -26.23 16.03
N GLU A 508 -32.97 -25.63 17.18
CA GLU A 508 -33.17 -24.20 17.42
C GLU A 508 -31.94 -23.43 16.94
N ILE A 509 -32.17 -22.38 16.15
CA ILE A 509 -31.14 -21.45 15.69
C ILE A 509 -31.52 -20.02 16.08
N THR A 510 -30.51 -19.15 16.23
CA THR A 510 -30.72 -17.72 16.44
C THR A 510 -30.44 -16.98 15.13
N LEU A 511 -31.43 -16.21 14.68
CA LEU A 511 -31.28 -15.20 13.65
C LEU A 511 -30.77 -13.90 14.29
N LEU A 512 -29.59 -13.43 13.88
CA LEU A 512 -28.96 -12.23 14.45
C LEU A 512 -29.90 -11.04 14.42
N HIS A 513 -29.99 -10.28 15.52
CA HIS A 513 -30.86 -9.11 15.67
C HIS A 513 -32.38 -9.37 15.52
N TRP A 514 -32.81 -10.64 15.56
CA TRP A 514 -34.23 -11.01 15.54
C TRP A 514 -34.63 -11.91 16.72
N GLY A 515 -33.97 -13.05 16.90
CA GLY A 515 -34.33 -14.03 17.92
C GLY A 515 -34.28 -15.47 17.42
N ASN A 516 -34.88 -16.37 18.19
CA ASN A 516 -34.77 -17.81 17.95
C ASN A 516 -35.89 -18.33 17.04
N VAL A 517 -35.54 -19.28 16.18
CA VAL A 517 -36.46 -20.03 15.32
C VAL A 517 -36.15 -21.52 15.40
N ILE A 518 -37.19 -22.36 15.37
CA ILE A 518 -37.06 -23.82 15.39
C ILE A 518 -37.23 -24.32 13.96
N CYS A 519 -36.20 -24.95 13.41
CA CYS A 519 -36.24 -25.52 12.06
C CYS A 519 -37.00 -26.85 12.08
N LYS A 520 -38.22 -26.90 11.54
CA LYS A 520 -39.09 -28.08 11.60
C LYS A 520 -38.79 -29.10 10.51
N LYS A 521 -38.63 -28.65 9.27
CA LYS A 521 -38.42 -29.52 8.10
C LYS A 521 -37.37 -28.93 7.17
N LEU A 522 -36.50 -29.80 6.67
CA LEU A 522 -35.43 -29.43 5.75
C LEU A 522 -35.66 -30.08 4.37
N HIS A 523 -35.89 -29.25 3.36
CA HIS A 523 -36.13 -29.70 1.99
C HIS A 523 -34.84 -29.64 1.17
N LYS A 524 -34.28 -30.82 0.88
CA LYS A 524 -33.07 -30.97 0.07
C LYS A 524 -33.43 -31.41 -1.35
N ALA A 525 -32.85 -30.75 -2.35
CA ALA A 525 -32.94 -31.15 -3.75
C ALA A 525 -31.54 -31.22 -4.35
N ASN A 526 -31.25 -32.27 -5.12
CA ASN A 526 -29.93 -32.50 -5.76
C ASN A 526 -28.73 -32.42 -4.79
N GLY A 527 -28.91 -32.83 -3.54
CA GLY A 527 -27.86 -32.80 -2.52
C GLY A 527 -27.58 -31.42 -1.89
N LYS A 528 -28.23 -30.35 -2.34
CA LYS A 528 -28.20 -29.02 -1.72
C LYS A 528 -29.51 -28.75 -0.95
N LEU A 529 -29.42 -28.05 0.18
CA LEU A 529 -30.59 -27.62 0.95
C LEU A 529 -31.20 -26.41 0.26
N GLN A 530 -32.45 -26.51 -0.22
CA GLN A 530 -33.11 -25.44 -0.96
C GLN A 530 -34.05 -24.62 -0.07
N LYS A 531 -34.76 -25.30 0.83
CA LYS A 531 -35.81 -24.69 1.63
C LYS A 531 -35.84 -25.25 3.06
N ILE A 532 -36.08 -24.39 4.04
CA ILE A 532 -36.30 -24.75 5.44
C ILE A 532 -37.68 -24.22 5.85
N GLU A 533 -38.49 -25.07 6.47
CA GLU A 533 -39.69 -24.62 7.19
C GLU A 533 -39.32 -24.44 8.66
N ALA A 534 -39.52 -23.24 9.19
CA ALA A 534 -39.22 -22.88 10.56
C ALA A 534 -40.44 -22.28 11.28
N GLU A 535 -40.44 -22.36 12.60
CA GLU A 535 -41.44 -21.72 13.46
C GLU A 535 -40.76 -20.70 14.39
N LEU A 536 -41.39 -19.54 14.54
CA LEU A 536 -40.89 -18.46 15.39
C LEU A 536 -40.92 -18.89 16.87
N HIS A 537 -39.81 -18.78 17.57
CA HIS A 537 -39.68 -19.14 18.98
C HIS A 537 -38.98 -18.03 19.79
N LEU A 538 -39.62 -16.86 19.89
CA LEU A 538 -39.05 -15.68 20.57
C LEU A 538 -38.84 -15.87 22.09
N ALA A 539 -39.48 -16.87 22.71
CA ALA A 539 -39.28 -17.21 24.11
C ALA A 539 -37.97 -17.98 24.37
N GLY A 540 -37.27 -18.42 23.32
CA GLY A 540 -36.01 -19.14 23.41
C GLY A 540 -34.84 -18.28 23.93
N SER A 541 -33.86 -18.94 24.54
CA SER A 541 -32.68 -18.28 25.08
C SER A 541 -31.59 -18.14 24.02
N VAL A 542 -31.41 -16.92 23.49
CA VAL A 542 -30.32 -16.54 22.56
C VAL A 542 -28.91 -16.86 23.10
N LYS A 543 -28.76 -17.05 24.41
CA LYS A 543 -27.48 -17.41 25.05
C LYS A 543 -27.16 -18.90 24.95
N ASP A 544 -28.17 -19.75 24.95
CA ASP A 544 -28.02 -21.20 25.00
C ASP A 544 -27.96 -21.84 23.60
N THR A 545 -28.36 -21.09 22.58
CA THR A 545 -28.34 -21.53 21.19
C THR A 545 -26.93 -21.52 20.61
N LYS A 546 -26.50 -22.66 20.07
CA LYS A 546 -25.14 -22.86 19.52
C LYS A 546 -24.91 -22.11 18.20
N LYS A 547 -25.95 -21.93 17.40
CA LYS A 547 -25.85 -21.36 16.04
C LYS A 547 -26.50 -20.00 15.97
N LYS A 548 -25.68 -18.98 15.68
CA LYS A 548 -26.10 -17.59 15.45
C LYS A 548 -25.77 -17.22 14.01
N LEU A 549 -26.80 -17.07 13.20
CA LEU A 549 -26.69 -16.98 11.76
C LEU A 549 -27.10 -15.59 11.27
N GLN A 550 -26.39 -15.11 10.25
CA GLN A 550 -26.80 -13.93 9.49
C GLN A 550 -27.90 -14.30 8.50
N TRP A 551 -28.74 -13.34 8.14
CA TRP A 551 -29.90 -13.56 7.29
C TRP A 551 -30.31 -12.26 6.59
N VAL A 552 -31.05 -12.38 5.49
CA VAL A 552 -31.64 -11.24 4.75
C VAL A 552 -33.12 -11.54 4.49
N ALA A 553 -34.02 -10.61 4.82
CA ALA A 553 -35.44 -10.77 4.51
C ALA A 553 -35.73 -10.69 3.01
N GLU A 554 -36.67 -11.51 2.55
CA GLU A 554 -37.31 -11.33 1.24
C GLU A 554 -38.35 -10.21 1.37
N THR A 555 -38.04 -9.04 0.81
CA THR A 555 -38.86 -7.83 0.82
C THR A 555 -39.07 -7.24 -0.57
N GLY A 556 -38.27 -7.64 -1.56
CA GLY A 556 -38.22 -6.99 -2.87
C GLY A 556 -37.43 -5.67 -2.88
N ALA A 557 -36.92 -5.22 -1.73
CA ALA A 557 -36.10 -4.02 -1.57
C ALA A 557 -34.63 -4.35 -1.23
N GLU A 558 -34.20 -5.59 -1.47
CA GLU A 558 -32.83 -6.05 -1.20
C GLU A 558 -31.82 -5.31 -2.08
N THR A 559 -30.66 -5.00 -1.50
CA THR A 559 -29.60 -4.35 -2.27
C THR A 559 -28.82 -5.41 -3.04
N ARG A 560 -28.72 -5.26 -4.36
CA ARG A 560 -27.84 -6.10 -5.19
C ARG A 560 -26.38 -5.68 -4.98
N LEU A 561 -25.51 -6.65 -4.75
CA LEU A 561 -24.10 -6.45 -4.46
C LEU A 561 -23.22 -7.30 -5.37
N THR A 562 -22.05 -6.79 -5.69
CA THR A 562 -20.90 -7.52 -6.22
C THR A 562 -19.82 -7.49 -5.14
N LEU A 563 -19.61 -8.62 -4.47
CA LEU A 563 -18.55 -8.78 -3.49
C LEU A 563 -17.27 -9.16 -4.25
N ARG A 564 -16.28 -8.26 -4.23
CA ARG A 564 -15.03 -8.41 -4.97
C ARG A 564 -13.89 -8.79 -4.06
N GLU A 565 -13.24 -9.90 -4.36
CA GLU A 565 -12.00 -10.34 -3.71
C GLU A 565 -10.83 -10.26 -4.68
N TYR A 566 -9.65 -9.96 -4.13
CA TYR A 566 -8.42 -9.83 -4.90
C TYR A 566 -7.35 -10.76 -4.37
N ASP A 567 -6.76 -11.54 -5.26
CA ASP A 567 -5.55 -12.32 -5.00
C ASP A 567 -4.30 -11.53 -5.42
N HIS A 568 -3.12 -12.08 -5.15
CA HIS A 568 -1.85 -11.52 -5.57
C HIS A 568 -1.73 -11.43 -7.09
N LEU A 569 -1.14 -10.35 -7.60
CA LEU A 569 -0.86 -10.19 -9.03
C LEU A 569 0.24 -11.11 -9.54
N ILE A 570 1.14 -11.54 -8.64
CA ILE A 570 2.26 -12.39 -8.98
C ILE A 570 2.31 -13.64 -8.10
N THR A 571 2.68 -14.76 -8.72
CA THR A 571 2.76 -16.07 -8.09
C THR A 571 4.01 -16.24 -7.23
N LYS A 572 5.11 -15.56 -7.59
CA LYS A 572 6.39 -15.66 -6.88
C LYS A 572 6.44 -14.74 -5.65
N GLN A 573 6.87 -15.28 -4.52
CA GLN A 573 7.00 -14.54 -3.26
C GLN A 573 8.01 -13.40 -3.33
N LYS A 574 9.20 -13.65 -3.90
CA LYS A 574 10.26 -12.65 -4.07
C LYS A 574 10.68 -12.63 -5.52
N VAL A 575 10.54 -11.47 -6.14
CA VAL A 575 10.96 -11.23 -7.54
C VAL A 575 12.41 -10.75 -7.53
N GLU A 576 13.27 -11.47 -8.24
CA GLU A 576 14.67 -11.12 -8.46
C GLU A 576 14.81 -10.24 -9.72
N GLU A 577 16.03 -9.80 -10.03
CA GLU A 577 16.28 -8.89 -11.17
C GLU A 577 16.18 -9.59 -12.52
N GLU A 578 16.57 -10.87 -12.57
CA GLU A 578 16.59 -11.70 -13.78
C GLU A 578 15.20 -12.23 -14.17
N ASP A 579 14.26 -12.20 -13.22
CA ASP A 579 12.89 -12.66 -13.45
C ASP A 579 12.15 -11.78 -14.46
N GLN A 580 11.60 -12.43 -15.49
CA GLN A 580 10.61 -11.82 -16.39
C GLN A 580 9.26 -11.79 -15.69
N ILE A 581 8.58 -10.65 -15.72
CA ILE A 581 7.30 -10.48 -15.00
C ILE A 581 6.18 -11.24 -15.69
N GLU A 582 6.27 -11.29 -17.00
CA GLU A 582 5.38 -11.96 -17.93
C GLU A 582 5.06 -13.39 -17.47
N ASP A 583 6.08 -14.10 -16.98
CA ASP A 583 5.99 -15.50 -16.55
C ASP A 583 5.42 -15.68 -15.14
N LEU A 584 5.32 -14.60 -14.37
CA LEU A 584 4.97 -14.63 -12.95
C LEU A 584 3.54 -14.19 -12.67
N ILE A 585 2.76 -13.84 -13.70
CA ILE A 585 1.42 -13.29 -13.55
C ILE A 585 0.46 -14.35 -13.05
N THR A 586 -0.34 -13.98 -12.04
CA THR A 586 -1.44 -14.81 -11.59
C THR A 586 -2.57 -14.80 -12.63
N PRO A 587 -2.97 -15.94 -13.23
CA PRO A 587 -3.94 -15.97 -14.32
C PRO A 587 -5.30 -15.36 -13.98
N GLN A 588 -5.76 -15.57 -12.75
CA GLN A 588 -6.98 -14.99 -12.22
C GLN A 588 -6.71 -14.43 -10.82
N SER A 589 -6.83 -13.12 -10.69
CA SER A 589 -6.56 -12.40 -9.42
C SER A 589 -7.74 -11.54 -8.95
N VAL A 590 -8.88 -11.63 -9.65
CA VAL A 590 -10.13 -10.94 -9.29
C VAL A 590 -11.24 -11.98 -9.24
N PHE A 591 -12.01 -11.97 -8.16
CA PHE A 591 -13.13 -12.88 -7.93
C PHE A 591 -14.34 -12.05 -7.52
N ASP A 592 -15.40 -12.11 -8.32
CA ASP A 592 -16.65 -11.41 -8.07
C ASP A 592 -17.73 -12.42 -7.70
N THR A 593 -18.35 -12.22 -6.53
CA THR A 593 -19.49 -12.99 -6.06
C THR A 593 -20.74 -12.11 -6.08
N ALA A 594 -21.77 -12.52 -6.79
CA ALA A 594 -23.07 -11.85 -6.75
C ALA A 594 -23.75 -12.14 -5.40
N ALA A 595 -24.19 -11.10 -4.71
CA ALA A 595 -24.85 -11.22 -3.41
C ALA A 595 -26.08 -10.31 -3.31
N ILE A 596 -26.98 -10.68 -2.40
CA ILE A 596 -28.09 -9.84 -1.94
C ILE A 596 -27.81 -9.43 -0.49
N GLY A 597 -27.98 -8.16 -0.19
CA GLY A 597 -27.80 -7.65 1.16
C GLY A 597 -29.01 -6.85 1.64
N GLU A 598 -28.94 -6.46 2.92
CA GLU A 598 -29.95 -5.61 3.54
C GLU A 598 -30.28 -4.37 2.68
N ALA A 599 -31.55 -3.95 2.69
CA ALA A 599 -32.02 -2.76 1.97
C ALA A 599 -31.26 -1.48 2.34
N GLY A 600 -30.70 -1.41 3.57
CA GLY A 600 -29.90 -0.28 4.03
C GLY A 600 -28.59 -0.08 3.26
N LEU A 601 -28.05 -1.13 2.62
CA LEU A 601 -26.80 -1.08 1.88
C LEU A 601 -26.88 -0.23 0.60
N LYS A 602 -28.08 0.06 0.09
CA LYS A 602 -28.28 1.01 -1.02
C LYS A 602 -27.80 2.43 -0.70
N ASN A 603 -27.72 2.78 0.59
CA ASN A 603 -27.30 4.09 1.07
C ASN A 603 -25.80 4.21 1.29
N LEU A 604 -25.02 3.17 0.97
CA LEU A 604 -23.56 3.22 1.13
C LEU A 604 -22.94 4.29 0.22
N CYS A 605 -22.04 5.07 0.81
CA CYS A 605 -21.23 6.02 0.06
C CYS A 605 -19.93 5.38 -0.40
N LYS A 606 -19.37 5.85 -1.52
CA LYS A 606 -18.04 5.45 -1.97
C LYS A 606 -17.00 5.70 -0.87
N GLY A 607 -16.16 4.70 -0.61
CA GLY A 607 -15.14 4.71 0.44
C GLY A 607 -15.65 4.33 1.83
N GLN A 608 -16.95 4.13 2.03
CA GLN A 608 -17.49 3.70 3.31
C GLN A 608 -17.10 2.24 3.60
N VAL A 609 -16.57 2.01 4.79
CA VAL A 609 -16.20 0.68 5.28
C VAL A 609 -17.35 0.09 6.09
N VAL A 610 -17.71 -1.15 5.79
CA VAL A 610 -18.73 -1.93 6.50
C VAL A 610 -18.19 -3.31 6.85
N GLN A 611 -18.80 -3.95 7.84
CA GLN A 611 -18.64 -5.37 8.07
C GLN A 611 -19.92 -6.09 7.63
N LEU A 612 -19.75 -7.03 6.72
CA LEU A 612 -20.75 -8.04 6.42
C LEU A 612 -20.60 -9.15 7.47
N GLU A 613 -21.59 -9.31 8.35
CA GLU A 613 -21.54 -10.19 9.50
C GLU A 613 -21.22 -11.63 9.07
N ARG A 614 -20.28 -12.30 9.75
CA ARG A 614 -19.78 -13.64 9.38
C ARG A 614 -19.07 -13.76 8.01
N VAL A 615 -19.08 -12.73 7.18
CA VAL A 615 -18.41 -12.70 5.86
C VAL A 615 -17.05 -12.01 5.94
N GLY A 616 -16.99 -10.77 6.45
CA GLY A 616 -15.76 -9.99 6.54
C GLY A 616 -15.95 -8.49 6.45
N PHE A 617 -14.85 -7.76 6.29
CA PHE A 617 -14.84 -6.31 6.11
C PHE A 617 -14.80 -5.96 4.62
N PHE A 618 -15.55 -4.93 4.25
CA PHE A 618 -15.65 -4.47 2.88
C PHE A 618 -15.63 -2.94 2.80
N ILE A 619 -15.05 -2.40 1.73
CA ILE A 619 -15.13 -0.98 1.37
C ILE A 619 -16.00 -0.83 0.13
N CYS A 620 -16.90 0.15 0.13
CA CYS A 620 -17.73 0.46 -1.03
C CYS A 620 -16.89 1.15 -2.12
N ASP A 621 -16.58 0.43 -3.21
CA ASP A 621 -15.86 0.97 -4.37
C ASP A 621 -16.81 1.73 -5.30
N LYS A 622 -17.99 1.15 -5.53
CA LYS A 622 -19.08 1.75 -6.30
C LYS A 622 -20.39 1.61 -5.53
N PRO A 623 -21.11 2.72 -5.27
CA PRO A 623 -22.43 2.65 -4.66
C PRO A 623 -23.45 2.00 -5.60
N ALA A 624 -24.59 1.57 -5.08
CA ALA A 624 -25.71 1.04 -5.88
C ALA A 624 -26.47 2.17 -6.59
N PHE A 625 -25.81 2.86 -7.52
CA PHE A 625 -26.35 4.01 -8.23
C PHE A 625 -25.77 4.13 -9.66
N PRO A 626 -26.59 4.42 -10.69
CA PRO A 626 -28.05 4.64 -10.67
C PRO A 626 -28.87 3.38 -10.35
N GLU A 627 -30.16 3.54 -10.06
CA GLU A 627 -31.04 2.45 -9.63
C GLU A 627 -30.97 1.23 -10.56
N GLY A 628 -30.88 0.02 -9.99
CA GLY A 628 -30.71 -1.23 -10.72
C GLY A 628 -29.25 -1.67 -10.93
N THR A 629 -28.26 -0.79 -10.70
CA THR A 629 -26.84 -1.22 -10.66
C THR A 629 -26.46 -1.79 -9.29
N PRO A 630 -25.71 -2.91 -9.26
CA PRO A 630 -25.24 -3.47 -8.00
C PRO A 630 -24.13 -2.60 -7.38
N ALA A 631 -24.12 -2.47 -6.06
CA ALA A 631 -22.97 -1.88 -5.38
C ALA A 631 -21.76 -2.83 -5.48
N VAL A 632 -20.57 -2.29 -5.75
CA VAL A 632 -19.32 -3.06 -5.76
C VAL A 632 -18.62 -2.85 -4.43
N LEU A 633 -18.47 -3.94 -3.67
CA LEU A 633 -17.83 -3.95 -2.36
C LEU A 633 -16.51 -4.73 -2.45
N ILE A 634 -15.39 -4.07 -2.19
CA ILE A 634 -14.06 -4.72 -2.18
C ILE A 634 -13.80 -5.28 -0.79
N LYS A 635 -13.43 -6.56 -0.71
CA LYS A 635 -13.04 -7.21 0.54
C LYS A 635 -11.73 -6.64 1.08
N ILE A 636 -11.76 -6.17 2.31
CA ILE A 636 -10.59 -5.72 3.07
C ILE A 636 -9.97 -6.94 3.74
N PRO A 637 -8.68 -7.25 3.51
CA PRO A 637 -8.03 -8.38 4.16
C PRO A 637 -7.99 -8.23 5.68
N ASP A 638 -8.13 -9.35 6.40
CA ASP A 638 -8.19 -9.40 7.87
C ASP A 638 -6.87 -9.83 8.52
N GLY A 639 -5.87 -10.16 7.70
CA GLY A 639 -4.53 -10.58 8.12
C GLY A 639 -4.41 -12.05 8.55
N LYS A 640 -5.42 -12.89 8.31
CA LYS A 640 -5.33 -14.34 8.54
C LYS A 640 -4.95 -15.03 7.24
N SER A 641 -3.82 -15.74 7.24
CA SER A 641 -3.21 -16.45 6.09
C SER A 641 -3.95 -17.69 5.58
N LYS A 642 -5.29 -17.76 5.71
CA LYS A 642 -6.05 -18.73 4.93
C LYS A 642 -6.18 -18.18 3.52
N ALA A 643 -5.89 -19.02 2.53
CA ALA A 643 -6.11 -18.75 1.11
C ALA A 643 -7.38 -17.91 0.94
N MET A 644 -7.26 -16.80 0.22
CA MET A 644 -8.34 -15.86 -0.07
C MET A 644 -9.40 -16.57 -0.93
N SER A 645 -10.23 -17.40 -0.30
CA SER A 645 -11.43 -18.03 -0.81
C SER A 645 -12.08 -18.83 0.33
N ASN A 646 -12.90 -18.18 1.16
CA ASN A 646 -13.88 -18.88 2.00
C ASN A 646 -15.32 -18.48 1.63
N ILE A 647 -15.51 -17.72 0.55
CA ILE A 647 -16.82 -17.51 -0.08
C ILE A 647 -16.82 -18.30 -1.39
N THR A 648 -16.87 -19.61 -1.23
CA THR A 648 -17.37 -20.63 -2.18
C THR A 648 -16.93 -21.96 -1.58
N GLY A 649 -17.89 -22.87 -1.39
CA GLY A 649 -17.65 -24.23 -0.90
C GLY A 649 -16.54 -24.93 -1.70
N LYS A 650 -15.82 -25.82 -1.00
CA LYS A 650 -14.80 -26.72 -1.55
C LYS A 650 -15.13 -27.15 -2.99
N VAL A 651 -14.38 -26.63 -3.95
CA VAL A 651 -14.34 -27.20 -5.30
C VAL A 651 -13.22 -28.22 -5.32
N ASP A 652 -13.59 -29.49 -5.46
CA ASP A 652 -12.66 -30.61 -5.62
C ASP A 652 -11.82 -30.40 -6.90
N ALA A 653 -10.52 -30.20 -6.73
CA ALA A 653 -9.54 -30.04 -7.81
C ALA A 653 -9.34 -31.31 -8.67
N SER A 654 -10.12 -32.37 -8.44
CA SER A 654 -10.04 -33.66 -9.15
C SER A 654 -11.04 -33.81 -10.31
N LYS A 655 -11.92 -32.82 -10.56
CA LYS A 655 -12.97 -32.92 -11.59
C LYS A 655 -12.79 -32.02 -12.82
N LEU A 656 -11.68 -31.30 -12.94
CA LEU A 656 -11.34 -30.50 -14.13
C LEU A 656 -10.21 -31.16 -14.93
N GLN A 657 -10.44 -32.37 -15.45
CA GLN A 657 -9.67 -32.93 -16.55
C GLN A 657 -10.48 -34.05 -17.23
N GLY A 658 -11.18 -33.71 -18.32
CA GLY A 658 -11.95 -34.67 -19.09
C GLY A 658 -12.60 -34.04 -20.31
N GLY A 659 -11.90 -34.01 -21.44
CA GLY A 659 -12.46 -33.53 -22.71
C GLY A 659 -11.48 -33.60 -23.88
N LYS A 660 -11.37 -34.79 -24.50
CA LYS A 660 -10.68 -35.06 -25.78
C LYS A 660 -11.32 -34.32 -26.96
N LYS A 661 -10.52 -33.78 -27.90
CA LYS A 661 -10.63 -34.01 -29.39
C LYS A 661 -9.47 -33.33 -30.19
N PRO A 662 -9.28 -33.60 -31.50
CA PRO A 662 -8.46 -34.64 -32.12
C PRO A 662 -7.20 -34.11 -32.87
N ALA A 663 -6.30 -35.02 -33.29
CA ALA A 663 -5.13 -34.71 -34.11
C ALA A 663 -5.35 -34.98 -35.62
N PRO A 664 -4.52 -34.39 -36.50
CA PRO A 664 -3.92 -35.12 -37.63
C PRO A 664 -2.38 -34.95 -37.66
N ALA A 665 -1.58 -36.02 -37.58
CA ALA A 665 -0.94 -36.78 -38.69
C ALA A 665 0.19 -35.98 -39.41
N ALA A 666 1.43 -36.45 -39.62
CA ALA A 666 1.98 -37.80 -39.67
C ALA A 666 3.52 -37.85 -39.39
N ALA A 667 3.94 -39.09 -39.08
CA ALA A 667 5.22 -39.70 -38.67
C ALA A 667 6.38 -39.62 -39.73
N PRO A 668 7.57 -40.30 -39.61
CA PRO A 668 8.00 -41.41 -38.71
C PRO A 668 9.44 -41.23 -38.12
N ALA A 669 10.01 -42.05 -37.24
CA ALA A 669 10.14 -43.50 -37.05
C ALA A 669 10.85 -43.73 -35.67
N ALA A 670 10.88 -44.84 -34.93
CA ALA A 670 10.33 -46.19 -34.98
C ALA A 670 10.36 -46.74 -33.53
N ALA A 671 9.40 -47.60 -33.17
CA ALA A 671 9.40 -48.51 -32.01
C ALA A 671 10.09 -49.85 -32.40
N PRO A 672 10.09 -50.98 -31.65
CA PRO A 672 9.60 -51.34 -30.29
C PRO A 672 10.70 -52.19 -29.54
N PRO A 673 10.48 -53.10 -28.55
CA PRO A 673 9.24 -53.59 -27.93
C PRO A 673 9.22 -53.69 -26.39
N ALA A 674 8.01 -53.99 -25.91
CA ALA A 674 7.64 -54.20 -24.52
C ALA A 674 7.89 -55.64 -24.03
N ALA A 675 8.31 -55.71 -22.76
CA ALA A 675 8.08 -56.68 -21.68
C ALA A 675 8.24 -58.21 -21.90
N PRO A 676 8.78 -58.89 -20.88
CA PRO A 676 7.89 -59.71 -20.05
C PRO A 676 8.03 -59.41 -18.54
N ALA A 677 7.02 -59.86 -17.80
CA ALA A 677 6.74 -59.57 -16.41
C ALA A 677 7.48 -60.46 -15.39
N ALA A 678 7.43 -59.97 -14.14
CA ALA A 678 7.46 -60.66 -12.84
C ALA A 678 8.80 -60.91 -12.11
N ASP A 679 8.83 -60.32 -10.91
CA ASP A 679 9.45 -60.72 -9.63
C ASP A 679 10.97 -60.83 -9.48
N GLY A 680 11.53 -59.94 -8.65
CA GLY A 680 12.86 -60.10 -8.04
C GLY A 680 13.44 -58.79 -7.49
N ALA A 681 13.49 -58.66 -6.17
CA ALA A 681 14.14 -57.55 -5.49
C ALA A 681 15.64 -57.46 -5.86
N VAL A 682 16.07 -56.36 -6.47
CA VAL A 682 17.48 -56.16 -6.86
C VAL A 682 18.27 -55.66 -5.64
N GLN A 683 19.11 -56.53 -5.09
CA GLN A 683 20.15 -56.17 -4.13
C GLN A 683 21.30 -55.46 -4.87
N ALA A 684 21.88 -54.43 -4.24
CA ALA A 684 23.04 -53.72 -4.78
C ALA A 684 24.25 -54.66 -4.94
N SER A 685 24.69 -54.93 -6.17
CA SER A 685 25.92 -55.68 -6.43
C SER A 685 27.15 -54.82 -6.11
N PRO A 686 28.29 -55.42 -5.67
CA PRO A 686 29.55 -54.69 -5.43
C PRO A 686 30.05 -53.93 -6.66
N GLU A 687 29.78 -54.45 -7.86
CA GLU A 687 30.14 -53.82 -9.14
C GLU A 687 29.36 -52.50 -9.35
N ASN A 688 28.06 -52.48 -9.02
CA ASN A 688 27.24 -51.28 -9.16
C ASN A 688 27.67 -50.17 -8.18
N LEU A 689 28.08 -50.54 -6.96
CA LEU A 689 28.61 -49.58 -5.97
C LEU A 689 29.98 -49.01 -6.38
N ALA A 690 30.85 -49.84 -6.98
CA ALA A 690 32.12 -49.38 -7.54
C ALA A 690 31.91 -48.44 -8.74
N ALA A 691 30.96 -48.76 -9.62
CA ALA A 691 30.57 -47.89 -10.74
C ALA A 691 30.01 -46.55 -10.26
N LEU A 692 29.18 -46.53 -9.21
CA LEU A 692 28.67 -45.30 -8.61
C LEU A 692 29.80 -44.45 -7.99
N ALA A 693 30.78 -45.07 -7.34
CA ALA A 693 31.95 -44.37 -6.80
C ALA A 693 32.80 -43.73 -7.92
N ALA A 694 33.07 -44.48 -8.99
CA ALA A 694 33.79 -43.98 -10.16
C ALA A 694 33.03 -42.85 -10.87
N ALA A 695 31.69 -42.95 -10.97
CA ALA A 695 30.86 -41.90 -11.54
C ALA A 695 30.87 -40.61 -10.68
N LYS A 696 30.84 -40.73 -9.34
CA LYS A 696 30.97 -39.59 -8.42
C LYS A 696 32.33 -38.91 -8.56
N GLU A 697 33.42 -39.67 -8.70
CA GLU A 697 34.77 -39.14 -8.90
C GLU A 697 34.95 -38.48 -10.27
N LYS A 698 34.37 -39.06 -11.33
CA LYS A 698 34.36 -38.48 -12.68
C LYS A 698 33.64 -37.13 -12.70
N VAL A 699 32.49 -37.01 -12.04
CA VAL A 699 31.78 -35.72 -11.90
C VAL A 699 32.62 -34.69 -11.14
N ALA A 700 33.29 -35.10 -10.07
CA ALA A 700 34.15 -34.22 -9.29
C ALA A 700 35.34 -33.72 -10.11
N LYS A 701 35.98 -34.61 -10.88
CA LYS A 701 37.11 -34.29 -11.75
C LYS A 701 36.72 -33.37 -12.90
N LEU A 702 35.62 -33.65 -13.60
CA LEU A 702 35.13 -32.79 -14.70
C LEU A 702 34.76 -31.37 -14.21
N LYS A 703 34.26 -31.24 -12.97
CA LYS A 703 34.00 -29.93 -12.35
C LYS A 703 35.27 -29.22 -11.91
N ALA A 704 36.28 -29.95 -11.44
CA ALA A 704 37.58 -29.39 -11.05
C ALA A 704 38.39 -28.94 -12.27
N ASP A 705 38.30 -29.68 -13.38
CA ASP A 705 39.04 -29.42 -14.62
C ASP A 705 38.34 -28.37 -15.53
N GLY A 706 37.17 -27.85 -15.12
CA GLY A 706 36.45 -26.81 -15.88
C GLY A 706 35.89 -27.29 -17.22
N ALA A 707 35.49 -28.57 -17.31
CA ALA A 707 34.93 -29.16 -18.53
C ALA A 707 33.61 -28.50 -18.95
N ALA A 708 33.23 -28.66 -20.22
CA ALA A 708 32.02 -28.05 -20.77
C ALA A 708 30.76 -28.50 -20.02
N ALA A 709 29.80 -27.59 -19.83
CA ALA A 709 28.59 -27.83 -19.05
C ALA A 709 27.81 -29.08 -19.50
N ALA A 710 27.74 -29.32 -20.82
CA ALA A 710 27.08 -30.49 -21.39
C ALA A 710 27.73 -31.83 -20.98
N GLU A 711 29.05 -31.87 -20.79
CA GLU A 711 29.78 -33.08 -20.36
C GLU A 711 29.62 -33.33 -18.86
N VAL A 712 29.60 -32.25 -18.07
CA VAL A 712 29.32 -32.31 -16.63
C VAL A 712 27.89 -32.80 -16.39
N ASP A 713 26.92 -32.30 -17.16
CA ASP A 713 25.52 -32.68 -17.02
C ASP A 713 25.27 -34.14 -17.45
N ALA A 714 25.92 -34.61 -18.52
CA ALA A 714 25.88 -36.02 -18.92
C ALA A 714 26.47 -36.95 -17.84
N ALA A 715 27.60 -36.56 -17.23
CA ALA A 715 28.20 -37.32 -16.14
C ALA A 715 27.35 -37.31 -14.86
N VAL A 716 26.65 -36.20 -14.57
CA VAL A 716 25.73 -36.09 -13.43
C VAL A 716 24.48 -36.94 -13.64
N ALA A 717 23.97 -37.03 -14.87
CA ALA A 717 22.83 -37.88 -15.22
C ALA A 717 23.15 -39.37 -15.01
N GLU A 718 24.33 -39.83 -15.48
CA GLU A 718 24.76 -41.22 -15.29
C GLU A 718 24.99 -41.56 -13.81
N MET A 719 25.56 -40.62 -13.03
CA MET A 719 25.71 -40.79 -11.58
C MET A 719 24.37 -40.89 -10.85
N LYS A 720 23.35 -40.11 -11.24
CA LYS A 720 21.99 -40.21 -10.69
C LYS A 720 21.34 -41.55 -11.03
N ARG A 721 21.49 -42.03 -12.27
CA ARG A 721 20.96 -43.33 -12.70
C ARG A 721 21.58 -44.48 -11.92
N LEU A 722 22.90 -44.48 -11.73
CA LEU A 722 23.59 -45.50 -10.92
C LEU A 722 23.20 -45.41 -9.44
N LYS A 723 22.88 -44.20 -8.94
CA LYS A 723 22.40 -43.99 -7.57
C LYS A 723 21.03 -44.62 -7.34
N GLU A 724 20.15 -44.58 -8.33
CA GLU A 724 18.83 -45.23 -8.30
C GLU A 724 18.96 -46.76 -8.35
N VAL A 725 19.89 -47.29 -9.15
CA VAL A 725 20.17 -48.74 -9.25
C VAL A 725 20.80 -49.30 -7.96
N CYS A 726 21.65 -48.53 -7.27
CA CYS A 726 22.30 -48.98 -6.04
C CYS A 726 21.44 -48.89 -4.78
N GLY A 727 20.25 -48.27 -4.84
CA GLY A 727 19.31 -48.16 -3.71
C GLY A 727 19.98 -47.76 -2.39
N GLU A 728 20.41 -46.50 -2.23
CA GLU A 728 21.10 -46.05 -1.00
C GLU A 728 20.20 -46.24 0.26
N LYS A 729 20.41 -47.34 0.99
CA LYS A 729 20.30 -47.36 2.46
C LYS A 729 21.60 -46.83 3.05
N GLU A 730 21.50 -45.89 3.99
CA GLU A 730 22.61 -45.36 4.78
C GLU A 730 23.48 -46.51 5.36
N LEU A 731 24.77 -46.53 5.00
CA LEU A 731 25.76 -47.46 5.55
C LEU A 731 25.76 -47.45 7.08
N SER A 732 25.76 -48.63 7.70
CA SER A 732 25.74 -48.76 9.15
C SER A 732 27.03 -48.22 9.77
N LYS A 733 26.93 -47.81 11.05
CA LYS A 733 28.07 -47.28 11.82
C LYS A 733 29.24 -48.28 11.91
N ALA A 734 28.99 -49.58 11.79
CA ALA A 734 30.00 -50.62 11.78
C ALA A 734 30.78 -50.67 10.45
N GLU A 735 30.08 -50.51 9.32
CA GLU A 735 30.68 -50.51 7.98
C GLU A 735 31.52 -49.26 7.74
N ARG A 736 31.05 -48.09 8.22
CA ARG A 736 31.85 -46.85 8.20
C ARG A 736 33.15 -46.99 9.00
N LYS A 737 33.09 -47.64 10.17
CA LYS A 737 34.29 -47.91 10.99
C LYS A 737 35.27 -48.88 10.33
N LYS A 738 34.77 -49.87 9.59
CA LYS A 738 35.62 -50.83 8.85
C LYS A 738 36.37 -50.13 7.71
N LEU A 739 35.66 -49.31 6.94
CA LEU A 739 36.23 -48.52 5.84
C LEU A 739 37.28 -47.51 6.32
N GLU A 740 37.05 -46.89 7.48
CA GLU A 740 38.00 -45.95 8.09
C GLU A 740 39.27 -46.65 8.59
N LYS A 741 39.13 -47.89 9.09
CA LYS A 741 40.26 -48.73 9.52
C LYS A 741 41.11 -49.20 8.33
N GLU A 742 40.47 -49.57 7.22
CA GLU A 742 41.16 -49.96 5.97
C GLU A 742 41.86 -48.76 5.32
N LYS A 743 41.26 -47.56 5.34
CA LYS A 743 41.91 -46.33 4.87
C LYS A 743 43.12 -45.93 5.71
N LYS A 744 43.06 -46.09 7.04
CA LYS A 744 44.24 -45.87 7.91
C LYS A 744 45.34 -46.90 7.69
N ALA A 745 44.99 -48.15 7.39
CA ALA A 745 45.98 -49.17 7.05
C ALA A 745 46.67 -48.87 5.71
N ALA A 746 45.94 -48.37 4.71
CA ALA A 746 46.49 -47.99 3.41
C ALA A 746 47.33 -46.70 3.45
N ALA A 747 47.04 -45.77 4.38
CA ALA A 747 47.81 -44.53 4.55
C ALA A 747 49.14 -44.74 5.30
N ASN A 748 49.28 -45.81 6.09
CA ASN A 748 50.53 -46.16 6.76
C ASN A 748 51.43 -47.10 5.92
N ALA A 749 50.97 -47.55 4.75
CA ALA A 749 51.72 -48.39 3.81
C ALA A 749 52.21 -47.63 2.57
N LYS A 750 52.06 -46.30 2.57
CA LYS A 750 52.64 -45.32 1.64
C LYS A 750 53.47 -44.33 2.44
#